data_AF-A0A8J4WPP7-F1
#
_entry.id   AF-A0A8J4WPP7-F1
#
_cell.length_a   1.000
_cell.length_b   1.000
_cell.length_c   1.000
_cell.angle_alpha   90.00
_cell.angle_beta   90.00
_cell.angle_gamma   90.00
#
_symmetry.space_group_name_H-M   'P 1'
#
loop_
_entity.id
_entity.type
_entity.pdbx_description
1 polymer ?
#
loop_
_entity_poly.entity_id
_entity_poly.type
_entity_poly.pdbx_seq_one_letter_code
_entity_poly.pdbx_strand_id
1 'polypeptide(L)'
;MATLLNDCGCCEGITAIVPEPLENRPGLSQVRYRIGVHGDFLASACAALSDPQFAALRSLTTRDSDDFTIALLDGWATLADVLTFYQERIANEFWLRTASERDSILRLAQLIGYRLKPGVAAQTPLSFLLDETPGAPTEVTVEIGTKVQSVPGAGEKAQTFETSADITAYTAWNAITPLLSKTQNLVTGISDLYLSGTDTGLKVGDVVMVTSTVYNGAAHVLKIKVDNTKKLTHVTFDKAIPSLGGVPGGIGIIMWGDQKIPFNATAIRQEILQKTWKDSDLVVFLQANEWDPRTLMDYLSQYRANNPSTVGYAYSLRTRLGIFGNNAPKYETLPASQRFGEWVSLESSYEFKPAVYPNSWESQNITKDSQGNSLNNASFFLERAVPSVLANGYVALESKAAGLHVYKINSVIETSLSDYAISAKVTGLSVTEPFESPALTSYKVRDTTAYVQSEPLTPAELPLTDNLAQGATQLELNGFVFGLVVGQPVILSGERADADDLTQSEVLFIKEINHNYGLTTLTFETGLTYPYKRETVTINANVTPSTHGETVSEILGSGGASQPNQNFKLKQTPLTYVRSAAPGGAESTLQVRVNDLLWHEVSTLFEREPRERIFTTELADNGTVTLRFGDGIHGARLPSGQSNVRATYRKGIGLDGLVRAGQLSTLLTRPPGLKSAINPLAAEGADEPESFANAQQNAPLTVLTLDRVVSLEDYENFSRSYAGIAKALATWTWDGRTRGVFITVAGPLGADISATLAQDLIDAIHAAGDPFVPVQVKSYQEALFQLAGGLKIDPDYEAEKVLDAANDALRDTFSFANRQFGQPVPLSEVIALVQAVAGVVAVDIDSFYRTGKTVKWNSRLEAELPNGGDPASLGAAELLTLDPAPIDLEVMPELRPGQALQPPAGGSSHSRR
;
A
#
# COMPACT_ATOMS: atom_id res chain seq x y z
N MET A 1 -64.59 -15.37 -34.06
CA MET A 1 -65.65 -15.88 -34.96
C MET A 1 -65.43 -17.37 -35.14
N ALA A 2 -66.50 -18.16 -35.10
CA ALA A 2 -66.45 -19.61 -35.17
C ALA A 2 -66.02 -20.09 -36.58
N THR A 3 -64.97 -20.91 -36.64
CA THR A 3 -64.47 -21.57 -37.85
C THR A 3 -65.34 -22.78 -38.15
N LEU A 4 -66.09 -22.74 -39.25
CA LEU A 4 -66.68 -23.91 -39.89
C LEU A 4 -65.56 -24.62 -40.67
N LEU A 5 -65.16 -25.81 -40.23
CA LEU A 5 -64.32 -26.73 -41.00
C LEU A 5 -65.17 -27.37 -42.11
N ASN A 6 -64.67 -27.32 -43.35
CA ASN A 6 -65.29 -27.95 -44.51
C ASN A 6 -64.37 -29.09 -44.99
N ASP A 7 -64.77 -30.33 -44.73
CA ASP A 7 -63.95 -31.56 -44.77
C ASP A 7 -63.66 -32.11 -46.19
N CYS A 8 -63.67 -31.30 -47.25
CA CYS A 8 -63.47 -31.80 -48.63
C CYS A 8 -62.21 -31.33 -49.36
N GLY A 9 -61.42 -30.40 -48.81
CA GLY A 9 -60.19 -29.92 -49.47
C GLY A 9 -60.37 -29.25 -50.85
N CYS A 10 -61.59 -29.25 -51.43
CA CYS A 10 -61.90 -28.70 -52.75
C CYS A 10 -61.72 -27.17 -52.88
N CYS A 11 -61.40 -26.49 -51.78
CA CYS A 11 -61.13 -25.06 -51.70
C CYS A 11 -59.70 -24.76 -51.17
N GLU A 12 -58.79 -25.74 -51.11
CA GLU A 12 -57.38 -25.45 -50.84
C GLU A 12 -56.79 -24.64 -52.01
N GLY A 13 -56.15 -23.50 -51.71
CA GLY A 13 -55.49 -22.65 -52.70
C GLY A 13 -56.34 -21.55 -53.36
N ILE A 14 -57.57 -21.30 -52.89
CA ILE A 14 -58.42 -20.19 -53.40
C ILE A 14 -58.56 -19.01 -52.43
N THR A 15 -57.82 -19.00 -51.33
CA THR A 15 -57.81 -17.90 -50.35
C THR A 15 -56.42 -17.29 -50.23
N ALA A 16 -56.34 -15.97 -50.23
CA ALA A 16 -55.09 -15.27 -49.90
C ALA A 16 -54.66 -15.58 -48.47
N ILE A 17 -53.38 -15.90 -48.30
CA ILE A 17 -52.73 -16.24 -47.02
C ILE A 17 -51.96 -15.02 -46.48
N VAL A 18 -51.58 -14.09 -47.37
CA VAL A 18 -50.87 -12.84 -47.05
C VAL A 18 -51.79 -11.61 -47.25
N PRO A 19 -51.56 -10.50 -46.52
CA PRO A 19 -50.55 -10.33 -45.47
C PRO A 19 -50.92 -11.08 -44.19
N GLU A 20 -49.95 -11.81 -43.63
CA GLU A 20 -50.09 -12.37 -42.29
C GLU A 20 -50.23 -11.23 -41.25
N PRO A 21 -51.08 -11.40 -40.22
CA PRO A 21 -51.22 -10.40 -39.17
C PRO A 21 -49.94 -10.27 -38.35
N LEU A 22 -49.51 -9.02 -38.12
CA LEU A 22 -48.37 -8.70 -37.28
C LEU A 22 -48.79 -8.69 -35.80
N GLU A 23 -48.40 -9.72 -35.06
CA GLU A 23 -48.62 -9.80 -33.61
C GLU A 23 -47.30 -10.14 -32.90
N ASN A 24 -46.89 -9.27 -31.97
CA ASN A 24 -45.67 -9.44 -31.18
C ASN A 24 -45.98 -9.30 -29.69
N ARG A 25 -45.63 -10.31 -28.89
CA ARG A 25 -45.76 -10.25 -27.43
C ARG A 25 -44.68 -9.34 -26.83
N PRO A 26 -44.94 -8.67 -25.69
CA PRO A 26 -43.89 -7.92 -25.00
C PRO A 26 -42.71 -8.81 -24.59
N GLY A 27 -41.50 -8.27 -24.68
CA GLY A 27 -40.29 -8.91 -24.14
C GLY A 27 -39.64 -9.97 -25.03
N LEU A 28 -39.99 -10.05 -26.31
CA LEU A 28 -39.28 -10.90 -27.27
C LEU A 28 -37.87 -10.33 -27.59
N SER A 29 -36.92 -11.21 -27.88
CA SER A 29 -35.58 -10.84 -28.35
C SER A 29 -35.52 -10.49 -29.84
N GLN A 30 -36.59 -10.76 -30.58
CA GLN A 30 -36.79 -10.37 -31.98
C GLN A 30 -38.26 -10.03 -32.22
N VAL A 31 -38.50 -9.08 -33.12
CA VAL A 31 -39.82 -8.71 -33.61
C VAL A 31 -40.07 -9.45 -34.92
N ARG A 32 -41.22 -10.12 -35.03
CA ARG A 32 -41.73 -10.64 -36.30
C ARG A 32 -42.40 -9.49 -37.04
N TYR A 33 -41.85 -9.15 -38.21
CA TYR A 33 -42.42 -8.13 -39.10
C TYR A 33 -42.66 -8.67 -40.52
N ARG A 34 -42.29 -9.93 -40.77
CA ARG A 34 -42.58 -10.60 -42.04
C ARG A 34 -44.08 -10.85 -42.20
N ILE A 35 -44.63 -10.46 -43.35
CA ILE A 35 -46.06 -10.63 -43.68
C ILE A 35 -46.32 -11.84 -44.60
N GLY A 36 -45.30 -12.62 -44.91
CA GLY A 36 -45.34 -13.86 -45.70
C GLY A 36 -43.95 -14.27 -46.19
N VAL A 37 -43.79 -15.53 -46.63
CA VAL A 37 -42.62 -15.97 -47.40
C VAL A 37 -42.97 -16.10 -48.88
N HIS A 38 -41.97 -16.30 -49.74
CA HIS A 38 -42.13 -16.53 -51.19
C HIS A 38 -43.31 -17.46 -51.51
N GLY A 39 -43.39 -18.63 -50.86
CA GLY A 39 -44.46 -19.59 -51.07
C GLY A 39 -45.86 -19.05 -50.75
N ASP A 40 -45.99 -18.26 -49.68
CA ASP A 40 -47.27 -17.67 -49.27
C ASP A 40 -47.73 -16.57 -50.25
N PHE A 41 -46.79 -15.75 -50.73
CA PHE A 41 -47.07 -14.73 -51.74
C PHE A 41 -47.47 -15.34 -53.08
N LEU A 42 -46.73 -16.37 -53.54
CA LEU A 42 -47.06 -17.06 -54.78
C LEU A 42 -48.41 -17.75 -54.69
N ALA A 43 -48.69 -18.46 -53.60
CA ALA A 43 -49.98 -19.10 -53.37
C ALA A 43 -51.13 -18.07 -53.33
N SER A 44 -50.94 -16.94 -52.65
CA SER A 44 -51.94 -15.88 -52.57
C SER A 44 -52.19 -15.19 -53.91
N ALA A 45 -51.14 -14.97 -54.70
CA ALA A 45 -51.25 -14.41 -56.04
C ALA A 45 -51.94 -15.39 -57.02
N CYS A 46 -51.64 -16.68 -56.94
CA CYS A 46 -52.31 -17.73 -57.70
C CYS A 46 -53.79 -17.89 -57.31
N ALA A 47 -54.11 -17.72 -56.02
CA ALA A 47 -55.49 -17.67 -55.53
C ALA A 47 -56.24 -16.45 -56.09
N ALA A 48 -55.58 -15.28 -56.14
CA ALA A 48 -56.16 -14.03 -56.64
C ALA A 48 -56.55 -14.08 -58.13
N LEU A 49 -55.92 -14.93 -58.94
CA LEU A 49 -56.33 -15.16 -60.33
C LEU A 49 -57.78 -15.70 -60.44
N SER A 50 -58.26 -16.37 -59.39
CA SER A 50 -59.62 -16.91 -59.29
C SER A 50 -60.58 -15.99 -58.50
N ASP A 51 -60.11 -14.85 -58.00
CA ASP A 51 -60.91 -13.94 -57.17
C ASP A 51 -61.99 -13.23 -58.02
N PRO A 52 -63.27 -13.24 -57.59
CA PRO A 52 -64.34 -12.54 -58.27
C PRO A 52 -64.09 -11.04 -58.48
N GLN A 53 -63.29 -10.39 -57.63
CA GLN A 53 -62.92 -8.97 -57.73
C GLN A 53 -62.07 -8.68 -58.97
N PHE A 54 -61.27 -9.65 -59.42
CA PHE A 54 -60.43 -9.54 -60.61
C PHE A 54 -61.02 -10.30 -61.80
N ALA A 55 -62.27 -10.01 -62.14
CA ALA A 55 -63.01 -10.72 -63.19
C ALA A 55 -62.28 -10.79 -64.55
N ALA A 56 -61.43 -9.79 -64.86
CA ALA A 56 -60.62 -9.76 -66.07
C ALA A 56 -59.52 -10.84 -66.12
N LEU A 57 -59.12 -11.40 -64.97
CA LEU A 57 -58.07 -12.43 -64.85
C LEU A 57 -58.62 -13.86 -64.93
N ARG A 58 -59.94 -14.04 -64.93
CA ARG A 58 -60.58 -15.38 -64.92
C ARG A 58 -60.22 -16.27 -66.10
N SER A 59 -59.76 -15.70 -67.21
CA SER A 59 -59.29 -16.46 -68.37
C SER A 59 -57.93 -17.14 -68.15
N LEU A 60 -57.19 -16.79 -67.10
CA LEU A 60 -55.88 -17.34 -66.76
C LEU A 60 -56.06 -18.58 -65.88
N THR A 61 -56.35 -19.73 -66.51
CA THR A 61 -56.75 -20.97 -65.83
C THR A 61 -55.60 -21.92 -65.49
N THR A 62 -54.43 -21.78 -66.14
CA THR A 62 -53.28 -22.64 -65.87
C THR A 62 -52.62 -22.32 -64.53
N ARG A 63 -52.05 -23.33 -63.88
CA ARG A 63 -51.24 -23.21 -62.66
C ARG A 63 -49.88 -23.91 -62.82
N ASP A 64 -49.53 -24.27 -64.05
CA ASP A 64 -48.26 -24.92 -64.35
C ASP A 64 -47.11 -23.90 -64.24
N SER A 65 -45.99 -24.34 -63.67
CA SER A 65 -44.83 -23.48 -63.42
C SER A 65 -44.10 -23.03 -64.69
N ASP A 66 -44.43 -23.61 -65.85
CA ASP A 66 -43.88 -23.24 -67.16
C ASP A 66 -44.73 -22.17 -67.90
N ASP A 67 -45.87 -21.76 -67.33
CA ASP A 67 -46.67 -20.65 -67.87
C ASP A 67 -46.05 -19.29 -67.52
N PHE A 68 -46.08 -18.37 -68.49
CA PHE A 68 -45.52 -17.03 -68.33
C PHE A 68 -46.20 -16.22 -67.21
N THR A 69 -47.51 -16.38 -67.02
CA THR A 69 -48.25 -15.71 -65.95
C THR A 69 -47.74 -16.17 -64.59
N ILE A 70 -47.57 -17.48 -64.41
CA ILE A 70 -47.08 -18.05 -63.15
C ILE A 70 -45.63 -17.64 -62.91
N ALA A 71 -44.78 -17.62 -63.94
CA ALA A 71 -43.42 -17.10 -63.84
C ALA A 71 -43.36 -15.61 -63.43
N LEU A 72 -44.32 -14.79 -63.91
CA LEU A 72 -44.43 -13.39 -63.49
C LEU A 72 -44.87 -13.25 -62.02
N LEU A 73 -45.84 -14.07 -61.58
CA LEU A 73 -46.26 -14.10 -60.18
C LEU A 73 -45.15 -14.61 -59.27
N ASP A 74 -44.35 -15.58 -59.71
CA ASP A 74 -43.18 -16.11 -59.03
C ASP A 74 -42.09 -15.03 -58.86
N GLY A 75 -41.82 -14.24 -59.91
CA GLY A 75 -40.93 -13.08 -59.83
C GLY A 75 -41.41 -12.03 -58.83
N TRP A 76 -42.71 -11.73 -58.79
CA TRP A 76 -43.30 -10.81 -57.80
C TRP A 76 -43.27 -11.38 -56.38
N ALA A 77 -43.53 -12.68 -56.21
CA ALA A 77 -43.44 -13.36 -54.93
C ALA A 77 -42.01 -13.31 -54.38
N THR A 78 -41.00 -13.49 -55.24
CA THR A 78 -39.59 -13.33 -54.88
C THR A 78 -39.27 -11.92 -54.42
N LEU A 79 -39.75 -10.90 -55.16
CA LEU A 79 -39.54 -9.50 -54.78
C LEU A 79 -40.23 -9.17 -53.45
N ALA A 80 -41.47 -9.64 -53.25
CA ALA A 80 -42.20 -9.45 -52.00
C ALA A 80 -41.46 -10.12 -50.82
N ASP A 81 -40.95 -11.34 -51.03
CA ASP A 81 -40.19 -12.11 -50.05
C ASP A 81 -38.93 -11.36 -49.58
N VAL A 82 -38.16 -10.84 -50.52
CA VAL A 82 -36.96 -10.04 -50.25
C VAL A 82 -37.30 -8.75 -49.53
N LEU A 83 -38.35 -8.03 -49.96
CA LEU A 83 -38.76 -6.78 -49.33
C LEU A 83 -39.19 -7.00 -47.88
N THR A 84 -40.02 -8.00 -47.62
CA THR A 84 -40.50 -8.26 -46.25
C THR A 84 -39.39 -8.79 -45.34
N PHE A 85 -38.43 -9.54 -45.88
CA PHE A 85 -37.20 -9.92 -45.17
C PHE A 85 -36.41 -8.69 -44.70
N TYR A 86 -36.13 -7.74 -45.61
CA TYR A 86 -35.40 -6.52 -45.26
C TYR A 86 -36.20 -5.62 -44.30
N GLN A 87 -37.52 -5.50 -44.48
CA GLN A 87 -38.36 -4.74 -43.55
C GLN A 87 -38.32 -5.32 -42.13
N GLU A 88 -38.29 -6.64 -41.97
CA GLU A 88 -38.15 -7.25 -40.65
C GLU A 88 -36.78 -6.99 -40.03
N ARG A 89 -35.70 -7.09 -40.80
CA ARG A 89 -34.36 -6.74 -40.30
C ARG A 89 -34.32 -5.28 -39.84
N ILE A 90 -34.81 -4.36 -40.66
CA ILE A 90 -34.91 -2.93 -40.31
C ILE A 90 -35.79 -2.70 -39.08
N ALA A 91 -36.93 -3.39 -38.97
CA ALA A 91 -37.80 -3.28 -37.81
C ALA A 91 -37.08 -3.68 -36.53
N ASN A 92 -36.32 -4.78 -36.54
CA ASN A 92 -35.55 -5.21 -35.37
C ASN A 92 -34.51 -4.17 -34.93
N GLU A 93 -33.99 -3.34 -35.84
CA GLU A 93 -33.04 -2.26 -35.52
C GLU A 93 -33.66 -1.04 -34.82
N PHE A 94 -35.00 -0.93 -34.72
CA PHE A 94 -35.65 0.23 -34.09
C PHE A 94 -35.82 0.15 -32.58
N TRP A 95 -35.56 -1.01 -31.95
CA TRP A 95 -35.65 -1.17 -30.50
C TRP A 95 -34.33 -1.62 -29.93
N LEU A 96 -33.93 -1.01 -28.81
CA LEU A 96 -32.64 -1.27 -28.18
C LEU A 96 -32.42 -2.76 -27.89
N ARG A 97 -33.47 -3.49 -27.49
CA ARG A 97 -33.43 -4.93 -27.15
C ARG A 97 -33.31 -5.86 -28.35
N THR A 98 -33.80 -5.46 -29.52
CA THR A 98 -33.86 -6.32 -30.71
C THR A 98 -32.84 -5.93 -31.77
N ALA A 99 -32.29 -4.71 -31.67
CA ALA A 99 -31.29 -4.21 -32.57
C ALA A 99 -30.01 -5.05 -32.48
N SER A 100 -29.48 -5.39 -33.64
CA SER A 100 -28.29 -6.19 -33.81
C SER A 100 -27.14 -5.37 -34.40
N GLU A 101 -27.46 -4.31 -35.15
CA GLU A 101 -26.46 -3.38 -35.66
C GLU A 101 -26.07 -2.36 -34.60
N ARG A 102 -24.76 -2.15 -34.52
CA ARG A 102 -24.16 -1.29 -33.52
C ARG A 102 -24.56 0.18 -33.68
N ASP A 103 -24.58 0.69 -34.90
CA ASP A 103 -24.92 2.09 -35.18
C ASP A 103 -26.36 2.38 -34.73
N SER A 104 -27.28 1.42 -34.90
CA SER A 104 -28.66 1.52 -34.40
C SER A 104 -28.70 1.72 -32.89
N ILE A 105 -28.00 0.88 -32.12
CA ILE A 105 -28.03 0.95 -30.65
C ILE A 105 -27.37 2.22 -30.12
N LEU A 106 -26.24 2.63 -30.70
CA LEU A 106 -25.60 3.89 -30.30
C LEU A 106 -26.52 5.08 -30.57
N ARG A 107 -27.17 5.13 -31.73
CA ARG A 107 -28.11 6.22 -32.05
C ARG A 107 -29.34 6.18 -31.15
N LEU A 108 -29.90 5.01 -30.88
CA LEU A 108 -31.03 4.85 -29.96
C LEU A 108 -30.66 5.25 -28.53
N ALA A 109 -29.46 4.90 -28.07
CA ALA A 109 -28.92 5.32 -26.78
C ALA A 109 -28.69 6.84 -26.73
N GLN A 110 -28.16 7.44 -27.79
CA GLN A 110 -27.97 8.89 -27.89
C GLN A 110 -29.28 9.67 -27.88
N LEU A 111 -30.36 9.13 -28.46
CA LEU A 111 -31.69 9.76 -28.42
C LEU A 111 -32.21 9.97 -27.00
N ILE A 112 -31.77 9.13 -26.06
CA ILE A 112 -32.11 9.23 -24.64
C ILE A 112 -30.98 9.84 -23.79
N GLY A 113 -29.97 10.43 -24.44
CA GLY A 113 -28.84 11.07 -23.77
C GLY A 113 -27.81 10.10 -23.17
N TYR A 114 -27.94 8.79 -23.40
CA TYR A 114 -27.01 7.79 -22.90
C TYR A 114 -25.69 7.85 -23.69
N ARG A 115 -24.58 7.92 -22.96
CA ARG A 115 -23.22 7.82 -23.51
C ARG A 115 -22.56 6.58 -22.93
N LEU A 116 -21.88 5.82 -23.79
CA LEU A 116 -21.07 4.70 -23.35
C LEU A 116 -20.03 5.17 -22.33
N LYS A 117 -19.87 4.40 -21.26
CA LYS A 117 -18.79 4.62 -20.31
C LYS A 117 -17.43 4.42 -21.03
N PRO A 118 -16.51 5.39 -20.93
CA PRO A 118 -15.18 5.24 -21.51
C PRO A 118 -14.34 4.26 -20.72
N GLY A 119 -13.31 3.68 -21.36
CA GLY A 119 -12.30 2.91 -20.64
C GLY A 119 -11.38 3.85 -19.85
N VAL A 120 -10.91 3.39 -18.70
CA VAL A 120 -10.07 4.17 -17.78
C VAL A 120 -8.63 3.67 -17.86
N ALA A 121 -7.68 4.60 -17.82
CA ALA A 121 -6.27 4.30 -17.75
C ALA A 121 -5.89 3.61 -16.44
N ALA A 122 -5.05 2.58 -16.54
CA ALA A 122 -4.38 2.02 -15.37
C ALA A 122 -3.52 3.08 -14.66
N GLN A 123 -3.29 2.91 -13.37
CA GLN A 123 -2.43 3.77 -12.58
C GLN A 123 -1.48 2.95 -11.70
N THR A 124 -0.30 3.49 -11.45
CA THR A 124 0.69 2.91 -10.52
C THR A 124 1.68 3.99 -10.08
N PRO A 125 2.19 3.99 -8.84
CA PRO A 125 3.27 4.88 -8.47
C PRO A 125 4.59 4.46 -9.15
N LEU A 126 5.30 5.44 -9.71
CA LEU A 126 6.66 5.25 -10.20
C LEU A 126 7.65 5.63 -9.11
N SER A 127 8.62 4.75 -8.88
CA SER A 127 9.79 4.98 -8.01
C SER A 127 11.01 5.26 -8.87
N PHE A 128 11.71 6.35 -8.55
CA PHE A 128 12.91 6.78 -9.24
C PHE A 128 14.16 6.53 -8.42
N LEU A 129 15.25 6.19 -9.10
CA LEU A 129 16.59 6.15 -8.52
C LEU A 129 17.46 7.17 -9.23
N LEU A 130 18.14 8.00 -8.45
CA LEU A 130 19.16 8.92 -8.94
C LEU A 130 20.52 8.23 -8.98
N ASP A 131 21.42 8.74 -9.81
CA ASP A 131 22.80 8.29 -9.90
C ASP A 131 23.58 8.70 -8.64
N GLU A 132 24.29 7.75 -8.03
CA GLU A 132 25.08 7.95 -6.81
C GLU A 132 26.58 8.05 -7.11
N THR A 133 26.96 8.05 -8.39
CA THR A 133 28.37 8.21 -8.78
C THR A 133 28.92 9.57 -8.35
N PRO A 134 30.20 9.64 -7.90
CA PRO A 134 30.80 10.90 -7.50
C PRO A 134 30.73 11.96 -8.61
N GLY A 135 30.11 13.11 -8.32
CA GLY A 135 29.91 14.21 -9.27
C GLY A 135 28.54 14.20 -9.98
N ALA A 136 27.70 13.19 -9.76
CA ALA A 136 26.30 13.23 -10.20
C ALA A 136 25.49 14.28 -9.42
N PRO A 137 24.44 14.88 -10.02
CA PRO A 137 23.51 15.75 -9.31
C PRO A 137 22.84 15.03 -8.14
N THR A 138 22.81 15.67 -6.97
CA THR A 138 22.15 15.13 -5.77
C THR A 138 20.64 15.40 -5.74
N GLU A 139 20.15 16.24 -6.65
CA GLU A 139 18.75 16.57 -6.86
C GLU A 139 18.43 16.60 -8.36
N VAL A 140 17.25 16.13 -8.73
CA VAL A 140 16.76 16.13 -10.13
C VAL A 140 15.26 16.39 -10.12
N THR A 141 14.79 17.34 -10.93
CA THR A 141 13.36 17.53 -11.18
C THR A 141 12.88 16.52 -12.23
N VAL A 142 11.90 15.70 -11.85
CA VAL A 142 11.16 14.83 -12.77
C VAL A 142 9.84 15.52 -13.07
N GLU A 143 9.69 15.99 -14.29
CA GLU A 143 8.49 16.71 -14.74
C GLU A 143 7.31 15.76 -14.96
N ILE A 144 6.09 16.28 -14.82
CA ILE A 144 4.85 15.69 -15.29
C ILE A 144 4.98 15.35 -16.78
N GLY A 145 4.44 14.20 -17.20
CA GLY A 145 4.60 13.71 -18.57
C GLY A 145 5.91 12.96 -18.82
N THR A 146 6.75 12.73 -17.80
CA THR A 146 7.93 11.86 -17.94
C THR A 146 7.49 10.44 -18.26
N LYS A 147 7.95 9.92 -19.40
CA LYS A 147 7.51 8.63 -19.97
C LYS A 147 8.36 7.45 -19.49
N VAL A 148 7.71 6.42 -18.97
CA VAL A 148 8.30 5.10 -18.66
C VAL A 148 7.53 4.02 -19.43
N GLN A 149 8.25 3.16 -20.12
CA GLN A 149 7.69 2.09 -20.93
C GLN A 149 7.90 0.72 -20.29
N SER A 150 6.90 -0.16 -20.45
CA SER A 150 6.95 -1.54 -20.00
C SER A 150 7.82 -2.40 -20.89
N VAL A 151 8.49 -3.38 -20.28
CA VAL A 151 9.12 -4.48 -21.02
C VAL A 151 8.05 -5.57 -21.17
N PRO A 152 7.55 -5.85 -22.38
CA PRO A 152 6.45 -6.79 -22.58
C PRO A 152 6.88 -8.24 -22.29
N GLY A 153 5.97 -9.02 -21.71
CA GLY A 153 6.08 -10.48 -21.64
C GLY A 153 5.77 -11.16 -22.99
N ALA A 154 5.76 -12.50 -23.00
CA ALA A 154 5.41 -13.27 -24.20
C ALA A 154 3.95 -13.00 -24.60
N GLY A 155 3.75 -12.44 -25.81
CA GLY A 155 2.42 -12.09 -26.34
C GLY A 155 1.88 -10.72 -25.90
N GLU A 156 2.59 -9.98 -25.04
CA GLU A 156 2.19 -8.64 -24.59
C GLU A 156 2.76 -7.54 -25.50
N LYS A 157 2.11 -6.38 -25.52
CA LYS A 157 2.62 -5.17 -26.19
C LYS A 157 3.25 -4.23 -25.16
N ALA A 158 4.22 -3.44 -25.59
CA ALA A 158 4.83 -2.41 -24.73
C ALA A 158 3.79 -1.32 -24.43
N GLN A 159 3.65 -0.98 -23.15
CA GLN A 159 2.71 0.02 -22.63
C GLN A 159 3.49 1.20 -22.07
N THR A 160 2.99 2.42 -22.29
CA THR A 160 3.67 3.65 -21.87
C THR A 160 2.89 4.33 -20.76
N PHE A 161 3.57 4.65 -19.67
CA PHE A 161 3.05 5.42 -18.55
C PHE A 161 3.70 6.79 -18.52
N GLU A 162 2.95 7.79 -18.06
CA GLU A 162 3.44 9.13 -17.82
C GLU A 162 3.21 9.54 -16.36
N THR A 163 4.21 10.22 -15.78
CA THR A 163 4.09 10.86 -14.47
C THR A 163 2.94 11.87 -14.49
N SER A 164 2.14 11.88 -13.42
CA SER A 164 0.95 12.72 -13.30
C SER A 164 1.17 13.96 -12.42
N ALA A 165 2.35 14.09 -11.82
CA ALA A 165 2.79 15.25 -11.05
C ALA A 165 4.31 15.43 -11.16
N ASP A 166 4.76 16.69 -11.02
CA ASP A 166 6.17 17.02 -10.87
C ASP A 166 6.69 16.51 -9.52
N ILE A 167 7.94 16.05 -9.48
CA ILE A 167 8.65 15.75 -8.23
C ILE A 167 10.10 16.21 -8.30
N THR A 168 10.59 16.82 -7.22
CA THR A 168 12.02 16.98 -7.00
C THR A 168 12.55 15.75 -6.27
N ALA A 169 13.30 14.91 -6.98
CA ALA A 169 13.88 13.69 -6.46
C ALA A 169 15.30 13.94 -5.92
N TYR A 170 15.68 13.22 -4.87
CA TYR A 170 16.97 13.37 -4.19
C TYR A 170 17.71 12.03 -4.06
N THR A 171 19.03 12.05 -4.15
CA THR A 171 19.85 10.83 -3.98
C THR A 171 19.69 10.22 -2.59
N ALA A 172 19.57 11.06 -1.54
CA ALA A 172 19.34 10.62 -0.16
C ALA A 172 18.01 9.86 0.04
N TRP A 173 17.08 9.93 -0.93
CA TRP A 173 15.78 9.28 -0.88
C TRP A 173 15.71 7.97 -1.68
N ASN A 174 16.81 7.54 -2.29
CA ASN A 174 16.88 6.31 -3.08
C ASN A 174 16.56 5.05 -2.24
N ALA A 175 17.14 4.98 -1.03
CA ALA A 175 17.06 3.80 -0.15
C ALA A 175 17.26 4.19 1.33
N ILE A 176 16.26 4.84 1.91
CA ILE A 176 16.21 5.18 3.34
C ILE A 176 16.00 3.88 4.13
N THR A 177 16.78 3.63 5.17
CA THR A 177 16.66 2.40 5.99
C THR A 177 16.02 2.71 7.35
N PRO A 178 15.31 1.74 7.97
CA PRO A 178 14.84 1.88 9.33
C PRO A 178 16.02 1.81 10.31
N LEU A 179 15.84 2.36 11.51
CA LEU A 179 16.82 2.24 12.57
C LEU A 179 17.04 0.74 12.92
N LEU A 180 18.28 0.26 12.78
CA LEU A 180 18.65 -1.15 12.99
C LEU A 180 19.26 -1.43 14.37
N SER A 181 19.65 -0.38 15.08
CA SER A 181 20.31 -0.49 16.39
C SER A 181 19.95 0.71 17.25
N LYS A 182 19.86 0.50 18.57
CA LYS A 182 19.62 1.55 19.55
C LYS A 182 20.76 1.63 20.55
N THR A 183 21.08 2.86 20.93
CA THR A 183 21.94 3.14 22.07
C THR A 183 21.41 2.49 23.34
N GLN A 184 22.31 1.90 24.12
CA GLN A 184 22.00 1.49 25.48
C GLN A 184 21.79 2.70 26.38
N ASN A 185 20.67 2.73 27.09
CA ASN A 185 20.42 3.76 28.09
C ASN A 185 21.20 3.42 29.38
N LEU A 186 22.26 4.18 29.66
CA LEU A 186 23.12 3.97 30.84
C LEU A 186 22.77 4.95 31.99
N VAL A 187 21.51 5.39 32.07
CA VAL A 187 21.06 6.36 33.08
C VAL A 187 20.23 5.70 34.20
N THR A 188 19.71 4.48 34.02
CA THR A 188 18.75 3.88 34.98
C THR A 188 19.00 2.40 35.23
N GLY A 189 19.16 2.00 36.50
CA GLY A 189 18.94 0.62 36.98
C GLY A 189 19.76 -0.46 36.26
N ILE A 190 21.01 -0.15 35.92
CA ILE A 190 21.82 -0.97 35.03
C ILE A 190 22.22 -2.26 35.75
N SER A 191 21.64 -3.37 35.34
CA SER A 191 22.03 -4.71 35.79
C SER A 191 22.93 -5.41 34.77
N ASP A 192 22.85 -4.98 33.52
CA ASP A 192 23.59 -5.53 32.39
C ASP A 192 24.14 -4.39 31.53
N LEU A 193 25.38 -4.53 31.06
CA LEU A 193 26.07 -3.61 30.16
C LEU A 193 26.63 -4.41 28.98
N TYR A 194 26.32 -4.00 27.76
CA TYR A 194 26.90 -4.58 26.55
C TYR A 194 28.03 -3.66 26.05
N LEU A 195 29.20 -4.21 25.80
CA LEU A 195 30.38 -3.48 25.36
C LEU A 195 30.73 -3.88 23.94
N SER A 196 31.22 -2.90 23.17
CA SER A 196 31.73 -3.13 21.82
C SER A 196 33.04 -3.90 21.87
N GLY A 197 33.17 -4.91 21.01
CA GLY A 197 34.34 -5.78 20.94
C GLY A 197 34.29 -7.00 21.87
N THR A 198 35.22 -7.92 21.65
CA THR A 198 35.35 -9.18 22.41
C THR A 198 36.51 -9.15 23.42
N ASP A 199 37.37 -8.14 23.36
CA ASP A 199 38.51 -7.96 24.25
C ASP A 199 38.37 -6.65 25.04
N THR A 200 37.59 -6.71 26.12
CA THR A 200 37.35 -5.55 27.01
C THR A 200 38.35 -5.50 28.17
N GLY A 201 39.18 -6.54 28.32
CA GLY A 201 40.09 -6.73 29.46
C GLY A 201 39.42 -6.91 30.82
N LEU A 202 38.08 -6.97 30.88
CA LEU A 202 37.31 -7.12 32.12
C LEU A 202 37.35 -8.56 32.66
N LYS A 203 37.35 -8.71 33.98
CA LYS A 203 37.26 -9.97 34.71
C LYS A 203 36.12 -9.94 35.73
N VAL A 204 35.63 -11.13 36.10
CA VAL A 204 34.66 -11.26 37.19
C VAL A 204 35.29 -10.72 38.49
N GLY A 205 34.58 -9.83 39.17
CA GLY A 205 35.02 -9.10 40.36
C GLY A 205 35.56 -7.69 40.08
N ASP A 206 35.89 -7.33 38.83
CA ASP A 206 36.30 -5.97 38.48
C ASP A 206 35.19 -4.97 38.79
N VAL A 207 35.56 -3.72 39.09
CA VAL A 207 34.59 -2.64 39.32
C VAL A 207 34.41 -1.85 38.04
N VAL A 208 33.16 -1.79 37.57
CA VAL A 208 32.76 -0.91 36.46
C VAL A 208 31.94 0.22 37.03
N MET A 209 32.29 1.42 36.61
CA MET A 209 31.59 2.65 36.89
C MET A 209 30.78 3.08 35.67
N VAL A 210 29.59 3.60 35.90
CA VAL A 210 28.81 4.33 34.90
C VAL A 210 28.61 5.76 35.38
N THR A 211 28.81 6.72 34.49
CA THR A 211 28.64 8.16 34.76
C THR A 211 27.80 8.85 33.70
N SER A 212 26.95 9.77 34.10
CA SER A 212 26.26 10.72 33.24
C SER A 212 26.49 12.15 33.76
N THR A 213 25.86 13.15 33.13
CA THR A 213 25.89 14.53 33.62
C THR A 213 25.25 14.70 35.00
N VAL A 214 24.43 13.73 35.44
CA VAL A 214 23.61 13.84 36.66
C VAL A 214 23.99 12.76 37.70
N TYR A 215 24.59 11.65 37.27
CA TYR A 215 24.73 10.46 38.11
C TYR A 215 26.11 9.79 37.98
N ASN A 216 26.62 9.23 39.09
CA ASN A 216 27.77 8.34 39.13
C ASN A 216 27.43 7.12 39.97
N GLY A 217 27.67 5.92 39.45
CA GLY A 217 27.53 4.70 40.23
C GLY A 217 28.53 3.64 39.78
N ALA A 218 28.78 2.65 40.65
CA ALA A 218 29.65 1.53 40.34
C ALA A 218 29.10 0.22 40.93
N ALA A 219 29.42 -0.90 40.27
CA ALA A 219 29.10 -2.24 40.72
C ALA A 219 30.22 -3.22 40.33
N HIS A 220 30.20 -4.40 40.94
CA HIS A 220 31.15 -5.47 40.58
C HIS A 220 30.61 -6.26 39.41
N VAL A 221 31.52 -6.67 38.53
CA VAL A 221 31.21 -7.60 37.45
C VAL A 221 30.93 -8.98 38.06
N LEU A 222 29.68 -9.43 37.95
CA LEU A 222 29.24 -10.77 38.38
C LEU A 222 29.52 -11.82 37.30
N LYS A 223 29.28 -11.48 36.03
CA LYS A 223 29.40 -12.41 34.91
C LYS A 223 29.80 -11.68 33.64
N ILE A 224 30.59 -12.35 32.79
CA ILE A 224 30.97 -11.88 31.46
C ILE A 224 30.62 -12.96 30.45
N LYS A 225 29.92 -12.60 29.36
CA LYS A 225 29.61 -13.46 28.22
C LYS A 225 30.06 -12.76 26.94
N VAL A 226 30.99 -13.37 26.23
CA VAL A 226 31.48 -12.86 24.94
C VAL A 226 30.65 -13.46 23.81
N ASP A 227 30.14 -12.62 22.91
CA ASP A 227 29.47 -13.02 21.67
C ASP A 227 30.39 -12.71 20.48
N ASN A 228 31.02 -13.76 19.94
CA ASN A 228 31.97 -13.65 18.84
C ASN A 228 31.30 -13.32 17.49
N THR A 229 30.00 -13.63 17.34
CA THR A 229 29.23 -13.40 16.12
C THR A 229 28.84 -11.93 16.02
N LYS A 230 28.31 -11.38 17.12
CA LYS A 230 27.89 -9.98 17.21
C LYS A 230 29.01 -9.02 17.61
N LYS A 231 30.24 -9.53 17.82
CA LYS A 231 31.42 -8.77 18.26
C LYS A 231 31.14 -7.90 19.50
N LEU A 232 30.45 -8.47 20.48
CA LEU A 232 30.06 -7.78 21.70
C LEU A 232 30.40 -8.58 22.95
N THR A 233 30.55 -7.88 24.08
CA THR A 233 30.76 -8.47 25.40
C THR A 233 29.62 -8.06 26.32
N HIS A 234 28.86 -9.03 26.81
CA HIS A 234 27.78 -8.82 27.78
C HIS A 234 28.33 -8.96 29.20
N VAL A 235 28.16 -7.92 30.01
CA VAL A 235 28.61 -7.84 31.41
C VAL A 235 27.38 -7.75 32.30
N THR A 236 27.22 -8.67 33.24
CA THR A 236 26.17 -8.62 34.27
C THR A 236 26.80 -8.20 35.60
N PHE A 237 26.13 -7.31 36.33
CA PHE A 237 26.59 -6.79 37.61
C PHE A 237 26.00 -7.56 38.81
N ASP A 238 26.70 -7.52 39.94
CA ASP A 238 26.30 -8.17 41.20
C ASP A 238 25.08 -7.50 41.85
N LYS A 239 24.93 -6.21 41.60
CA LYS A 239 23.78 -5.39 41.96
C LYS A 239 23.50 -4.40 40.83
N ALA A 240 22.22 -4.03 40.67
CA ALA A 240 21.87 -2.94 39.77
C ALA A 240 22.58 -1.66 40.23
N ILE A 241 23.21 -0.94 39.31
CA ILE A 241 23.80 0.35 39.64
C ILE A 241 22.64 1.35 39.88
N PRO A 242 22.49 1.93 41.09
CA PRO A 242 21.25 2.58 41.54
C PRO A 242 20.82 3.77 40.66
N SER A 243 19.51 3.90 40.42
CA SER A 243 18.92 5.08 39.79
C SER A 243 18.38 6.05 40.85
N LEU A 244 18.85 7.29 40.86
CA LEU A 244 18.13 8.39 41.49
C LEU A 244 17.68 9.33 40.36
N GLY A 245 16.37 9.39 40.17
CA GLY A 245 15.72 9.84 38.95
C GLY A 245 15.99 11.30 38.58
N GLY A 246 16.18 11.51 37.27
CA GLY A 246 16.15 12.83 36.66
C GLY A 246 16.03 12.66 35.15
N VAL A 247 14.81 12.78 34.60
CA VAL A 247 14.60 12.91 33.16
C VAL A 247 15.11 14.31 32.77
N PRO A 248 16.09 14.47 31.86
CA PRO A 248 16.29 15.76 31.22
C PRO A 248 15.18 15.90 30.17
N GLY A 249 14.02 16.40 30.61
CA GLY A 249 12.82 16.53 29.80
C GLY A 249 12.13 17.86 30.05
N GLY A 250 12.89 18.95 29.97
CA GLY A 250 12.27 20.26 29.80
C GLY A 250 11.85 20.39 28.34
N ILE A 251 10.55 20.46 28.08
CA ILE A 251 10.03 20.96 26.81
C ILE A 251 10.54 22.39 26.69
N GLY A 252 11.49 22.63 25.79
CA GLY A 252 12.01 23.97 25.54
C GLY A 252 10.88 24.83 24.98
N ILE A 253 10.44 25.83 25.73
CA ILE A 253 9.64 26.92 25.20
C ILE A 253 10.55 27.76 24.31
N ILE A 254 10.19 27.90 23.03
CA ILE A 254 10.93 28.71 22.06
C ILE A 254 10.86 30.17 22.50
N MET A 255 11.99 30.75 22.90
CA MET A 255 12.18 32.18 23.01
C MET A 255 12.92 32.65 21.76
N TRP A 256 12.23 33.39 20.90
CA TRP A 256 12.83 33.99 19.70
C TRP A 256 13.75 35.14 20.16
N GLY A 257 15.06 34.93 20.09
CA GLY A 257 16.04 36.00 20.25
C GLY A 257 16.29 36.67 18.90
N ASP A 258 16.52 37.99 18.88
CA ASP A 258 16.85 38.77 17.68
C ASP A 258 18.23 38.44 17.07
N GLN A 259 18.93 37.40 17.54
CA GLN A 259 20.28 37.03 17.09
C GLN A 259 20.26 35.64 16.45
N LYS A 260 20.75 35.55 15.20
CA LYS A 260 20.92 34.29 14.48
C LYS A 260 21.92 33.38 15.21
N ILE A 261 21.58 32.11 15.31
CA ILE A 261 22.44 31.08 15.89
C ILE A 261 23.42 30.60 14.80
N PRO A 262 24.75 30.64 15.02
CA PRO A 262 25.72 30.20 14.02
C PRO A 262 25.76 28.67 13.85
N PHE A 263 25.97 28.21 12.62
CA PHE A 263 26.15 26.78 12.32
C PHE A 263 27.50 26.28 12.85
N ASN A 264 27.50 25.58 14.00
CA ASN A 264 28.69 24.95 14.58
C ASN A 264 28.32 23.78 15.51
N ALA A 265 29.33 23.00 15.92
CA ALA A 265 29.14 21.79 16.73
C ALA A 265 28.38 22.02 18.06
N THR A 266 28.60 23.17 18.72
CA THR A 266 27.91 23.51 19.98
C THR A 266 26.43 23.77 19.75
N ALA A 267 26.12 24.58 18.74
CA ALA A 267 24.74 24.90 18.38
C ALA A 267 23.98 23.66 17.91
N ILE A 268 24.57 22.82 17.05
CA ILE A 268 23.94 21.57 16.58
C ILE A 268 23.68 20.63 17.77
N ARG A 269 24.60 20.55 18.74
CA ARG A 269 24.39 19.73 19.93
C ARG A 269 23.20 20.22 20.77
N GLN A 270 23.09 21.53 21.00
CA GLN A 270 22.05 22.10 21.84
C GLN A 270 20.68 22.15 21.16
N GLU A 271 20.66 22.48 19.87
CA GLU A 271 19.43 22.75 19.14
C GLU A 271 18.89 21.52 18.41
N ILE A 272 19.73 20.59 17.96
CA ILE A 272 19.31 19.41 17.18
C ILE A 272 19.44 18.11 17.96
N LEU A 273 20.62 17.82 18.51
CA LEU A 273 20.89 16.52 19.17
C LEU A 273 20.25 16.38 20.56
N GLN A 274 19.77 17.46 21.17
CA GLN A 274 19.17 17.47 22.52
C GLN A 274 17.69 17.86 22.53
N LYS A 275 17.09 18.07 21.35
CA LYS A 275 15.70 18.49 21.22
C LYS A 275 14.91 17.56 20.30
N THR A 276 13.60 17.64 20.44
CA THR A 276 12.62 17.09 19.51
C THR A 276 12.01 18.24 18.72
N TRP A 277 11.84 18.03 17.43
CA TRP A 277 11.23 18.98 16.52
C TRP A 277 10.11 18.32 15.71
N LYS A 278 9.03 19.07 15.49
CA LYS A 278 8.18 18.82 14.32
C LYS A 278 8.91 19.35 13.09
N ASP A 279 8.82 18.65 11.96
CA ASP A 279 9.50 19.05 10.72
C ASP A 279 9.15 20.50 10.33
N SER A 280 7.86 20.89 10.39
CA SER A 280 7.41 22.25 10.07
C SER A 280 8.12 23.34 10.89
N ASP A 281 8.35 23.08 12.18
CA ASP A 281 9.00 24.04 13.08
C ASP A 281 10.52 24.07 12.85
N LEU A 282 11.12 22.92 12.54
CA LEU A 282 12.54 22.82 12.22
C LEU A 282 12.87 23.53 10.92
N VAL A 283 12.03 23.38 9.88
CA VAL A 283 12.19 24.11 8.61
C VAL A 283 12.24 25.62 8.86
N VAL A 284 11.31 26.15 9.67
CA VAL A 284 11.29 27.58 10.04
C VAL A 284 12.54 27.97 10.82
N PHE A 285 12.99 27.13 11.76
CA PHE A 285 14.23 27.37 12.52
C PHE A 285 15.47 27.44 11.62
N LEU A 286 15.63 26.48 10.70
CA LEU A 286 16.79 26.44 9.80
C LEU A 286 16.79 27.64 8.86
N GLN A 287 15.62 28.03 8.33
CA GLN A 287 15.47 29.22 7.48
C GLN A 287 15.80 30.51 8.24
N ALA A 288 15.27 30.68 9.45
CA ALA A 288 15.51 31.88 10.27
C ALA A 288 16.99 32.07 10.62
N ASN A 289 17.74 30.97 10.78
CA ASN A 289 19.16 30.96 11.12
C ASN A 289 20.09 30.79 9.90
N GLU A 290 19.55 30.68 8.68
CA GLU A 290 20.30 30.45 7.43
C GLU A 290 21.17 29.19 7.48
N TRP A 291 20.69 28.14 8.14
CA TRP A 291 21.36 26.85 8.16
C TRP A 291 20.97 26.06 6.91
N ASP A 292 21.96 25.59 6.16
CA ASP A 292 21.74 24.67 5.05
C ASP A 292 21.39 23.26 5.57
N PRO A 293 20.19 22.72 5.27
CA PRO A 293 19.77 21.42 5.76
C PRO A 293 20.66 20.26 5.29
N ARG A 294 21.29 20.36 4.12
CA ARG A 294 22.20 19.31 3.62
C ARG A 294 23.47 19.25 4.44
N THR A 295 24.09 20.41 4.69
CA THR A 295 25.24 20.50 5.57
C THR A 295 24.94 19.97 6.97
N LEU A 296 23.72 20.21 7.48
CA LEU A 296 23.27 19.61 8.75
C LEU A 296 23.17 18.07 8.67
N MET A 297 22.54 17.54 7.62
CA MET A 297 22.39 16.09 7.41
C MET A 297 23.74 15.38 7.31
N ASP A 298 24.68 15.95 6.55
CA ASP A 298 26.05 15.43 6.42
C ASP A 298 26.78 15.46 7.76
N TYR A 299 26.67 16.57 8.49
CA TYR A 299 27.26 16.70 9.82
C TYR A 299 26.69 15.65 10.78
N LEU A 300 25.37 15.44 10.82
CA LEU A 300 24.73 14.47 11.71
C LEU A 300 25.12 13.03 11.35
N SER A 301 25.23 12.73 10.06
CA SER A 301 25.67 11.43 9.55
C SER A 301 27.12 11.14 9.98
N GLN A 302 28.02 12.11 9.79
CA GLN A 302 29.41 12.01 10.26
C GLN A 302 29.50 11.96 11.79
N TYR A 303 28.70 12.76 12.49
CA TYR A 303 28.65 12.79 13.94
C TYR A 303 28.28 11.41 14.48
N ARG A 304 27.25 10.77 13.92
CA ARG A 304 26.80 9.44 14.34
C ARG A 304 27.84 8.35 14.04
N ALA A 305 28.49 8.42 12.87
CA ALA A 305 29.58 7.49 12.53
C ALA A 305 30.76 7.60 13.51
N ASN A 306 31.06 8.81 14.00
CA ASN A 306 32.19 9.07 14.90
C ASN A 306 31.83 8.99 16.39
N ASN A 307 30.55 9.09 16.74
CA ASN A 307 30.05 9.13 18.11
C ASN A 307 28.80 8.24 18.21
N PRO A 308 28.95 6.90 18.26
CA PRO A 308 27.83 6.03 18.59
C PRO A 308 27.28 6.50 19.94
N SER A 309 26.07 7.07 19.91
CA SER A 309 25.54 7.87 21.00
C SER A 309 25.59 7.06 22.29
N THR A 310 26.24 7.57 23.33
CA THR A 310 26.21 6.97 24.66
C THR A 310 25.56 7.96 25.61
N VAL A 311 24.32 7.68 26.02
CA VAL A 311 23.73 8.38 27.15
C VAL A 311 24.36 7.79 28.41
N GLY A 312 25.51 8.36 28.80
CA GLY A 312 26.35 7.90 29.91
C GLY A 312 27.63 7.20 29.45
N TYR A 313 28.72 7.36 30.18
CA TYR A 313 30.03 6.75 29.92
C TYR A 313 30.25 5.60 30.89
N ALA A 314 30.82 4.49 30.40
CA ALA A 314 31.28 3.40 31.25
C ALA A 314 32.80 3.47 31.41
N TYR A 315 33.29 3.21 32.62
CA TYR A 315 34.72 3.14 32.92
C TYR A 315 35.02 1.88 33.72
N SER A 316 36.13 1.20 33.41
CA SER A 316 36.69 0.17 34.29
C SER A 316 37.69 0.79 35.26
N LEU A 317 37.61 0.43 36.54
CA LEU A 317 38.61 0.82 37.55
C LEU A 317 39.63 -0.31 37.70
N ARG A 318 40.76 -0.21 36.97
CA ARG A 318 41.70 -1.31 36.74
C ARG A 318 42.54 -1.70 37.95
N THR A 319 42.74 -0.80 38.91
CA THR A 319 43.63 -1.04 40.05
C THR A 319 42.86 -1.01 41.37
N ARG A 320 42.98 -2.09 42.14
CA ARG A 320 42.45 -2.23 43.52
C ARG A 320 43.58 -2.14 44.54
N LEU A 321 43.44 -1.28 45.55
CA LEU A 321 44.43 -1.09 46.61
C LEU A 321 43.83 -0.48 47.88
N GLY A 322 44.52 -0.62 49.02
CA GLY A 322 44.11 0.01 50.27
C GLY A 322 44.44 1.52 50.34
N ILE A 323 43.96 2.15 51.41
CA ILE A 323 44.35 3.51 51.80
C ILE A 323 45.69 3.46 52.55
N PHE A 324 46.51 4.50 52.47
CA PHE A 324 47.75 4.59 53.24
C PHE A 324 47.47 4.47 54.74
N GLY A 325 48.20 3.57 55.40
CA GLY A 325 47.93 3.15 56.78
C GLY A 325 47.09 1.87 56.91
N ASN A 326 46.47 1.35 55.84
CA ASN A 326 45.70 0.10 55.86
C ASN A 326 46.55 -1.10 56.36
N ASN A 327 47.79 -1.18 55.88
CA ASN A 327 48.77 -2.22 56.25
C ASN A 327 49.65 -1.83 57.45
N ALA A 328 49.32 -0.76 58.18
CA ALA A 328 50.09 -0.34 59.35
C ALA A 328 50.08 -1.43 60.45
N PRO A 329 51.14 -1.55 61.27
CA PRO A 329 51.09 -2.43 62.45
C PRO A 329 49.91 -2.04 63.34
N LYS A 330 49.34 -3.02 64.07
CA LYS A 330 48.29 -2.70 65.05
C LYS A 330 48.89 -1.76 66.09
N TYR A 331 48.19 -0.67 66.44
CA TYR A 331 48.71 0.33 67.37
C TYR A 331 49.26 -0.33 68.65
N GLU A 332 48.53 -1.27 69.23
CA GLU A 332 48.92 -1.99 70.45
C GLU A 332 50.24 -2.79 70.34
N THR A 333 50.64 -3.17 69.11
CA THR A 333 51.89 -3.89 68.84
C THR A 333 53.11 -2.98 68.75
N LEU A 334 52.91 -1.66 68.74
CA LEU A 334 54.02 -0.71 68.77
C LEU A 334 54.77 -0.78 70.12
N PRO A 335 56.10 -0.54 70.12
CA PRO A 335 56.87 -0.34 71.34
C PRO A 335 56.24 0.71 72.26
N ALA A 336 56.30 0.48 73.57
CA ALA A 336 55.73 1.40 74.56
C ALA A 336 56.26 2.84 74.43
N SER A 337 57.53 3.00 74.06
CA SER A 337 58.18 4.29 73.81
C SER A 337 57.59 5.09 72.64
N GLN A 338 56.88 4.43 71.72
CA GLN A 338 56.19 5.10 70.61
C GLN A 338 54.74 5.47 70.95
N ARG A 339 54.13 4.81 71.94
CA ARG A 339 52.72 4.98 72.36
C ARG A 339 52.53 5.87 73.58
N PHE A 340 53.51 5.86 74.47
CA PHE A 340 53.50 6.62 75.71
C PHE A 340 54.73 7.51 75.76
N GLY A 341 54.56 8.76 76.21
CA GLY A 341 55.70 9.62 76.41
C GLY A 341 56.57 9.07 77.53
N GLU A 342 57.88 9.08 77.33
CA GLU A 342 58.85 8.53 78.27
C GLU A 342 59.82 9.63 78.73
N TRP A 343 60.22 9.55 80.00
CA TRP A 343 61.29 10.38 80.54
C TRP A 343 62.62 9.71 80.22
N VAL A 344 63.42 10.32 79.35
CA VAL A 344 64.74 9.81 78.98
C VAL A 344 65.79 10.49 79.84
N SER A 345 66.67 9.70 80.46
CA SER A 345 67.81 10.21 81.22
C SER A 345 68.91 10.67 80.25
N LEU A 346 69.29 11.93 80.37
CA LEU A 346 70.51 12.50 79.81
C LEU A 346 71.57 12.58 80.93
N GLU A 347 72.84 12.76 80.58
CA GLU A 347 73.98 12.69 81.52
C GLU A 347 73.84 13.61 82.76
N SER A 348 73.01 14.66 82.69
CA SER A 348 72.76 15.58 83.81
C SER A 348 71.32 16.13 83.90
N SER A 349 70.35 15.56 83.16
CA SER A 349 68.93 15.97 83.21
C SER A 349 67.98 14.85 82.76
N TYR A 350 66.67 15.03 82.98
CA TYR A 350 65.63 14.21 82.36
C TYR A 350 64.88 15.04 81.32
N GLU A 351 64.75 14.51 80.10
CA GLU A 351 63.95 15.12 79.05
C GLU A 351 62.71 14.26 78.81
N PHE A 352 61.52 14.86 78.85
CA PHE A 352 60.30 14.17 78.47
C PHE A 352 60.23 14.10 76.95
N LYS A 353 60.34 12.89 76.40
CA LYS A 353 60.07 12.65 74.98
C LYS A 353 58.59 12.30 74.83
N PRO A 354 57.79 13.13 74.15
CA PRO A 354 56.40 12.81 73.90
C PRO A 354 56.31 11.55 73.02
N ALA A 355 55.21 10.81 73.16
CA ALA A 355 54.93 9.68 72.30
C ALA A 355 54.90 10.14 70.84
N VAL A 356 55.52 9.37 69.94
CA VAL A 356 55.46 9.62 68.49
C VAL A 356 54.02 9.46 67.99
N TYR A 357 53.27 8.53 68.60
CA TYR A 357 51.87 8.26 68.30
C TYR A 357 51.07 8.20 69.61
N PRO A 358 50.58 9.34 70.12
CA PRO A 358 49.92 9.39 71.42
C PRO A 358 48.50 8.81 71.43
N ASN A 359 47.87 8.69 70.25
CA ASN A 359 46.50 8.23 70.08
C ASN A 359 46.47 6.94 69.26
N SER A 360 45.56 6.03 69.60
CA SER A 360 45.30 4.86 68.77
C SER A 360 44.72 5.28 67.42
N TRP A 361 45.34 4.81 66.34
CA TRP A 361 44.88 5.10 64.99
C TRP A 361 43.86 4.11 64.43
N GLU A 362 43.46 3.11 65.22
CA GLU A 362 42.61 1.99 64.77
C GLU A 362 41.19 2.41 64.36
N SER A 363 40.73 3.59 64.81
CA SER A 363 39.44 4.17 64.43
C SER A 363 39.54 5.35 63.47
N GLN A 364 40.73 5.66 62.94
CA GLN A 364 40.92 6.82 62.07
C GLN A 364 40.20 6.66 60.73
N ASN A 365 39.61 7.77 60.27
CA ASN A 365 39.04 7.83 58.93
C ASN A 365 40.10 8.22 57.90
N ILE A 366 39.80 7.99 56.62
CA ILE A 366 40.76 8.16 55.52
C ILE A 366 41.24 9.61 55.30
N THR A 367 40.58 10.59 55.92
CA THR A 367 40.91 12.03 55.81
C THR A 367 41.87 12.50 56.89
N LYS A 368 42.30 11.60 57.78
CA LYS A 368 43.14 11.92 58.95
C LYS A 368 44.49 11.20 58.91
N ASP A 369 45.51 11.89 59.42
CA ASP A 369 46.80 11.28 59.74
C ASP A 369 46.70 10.39 61.00
N SER A 370 47.77 9.67 61.33
CA SER A 370 47.79 8.76 62.48
C SER A 370 47.58 9.46 63.84
N GLN A 371 47.76 10.78 63.90
CA GLN A 371 47.60 11.60 65.09
C GLN A 371 46.19 12.23 65.20
N GLY A 372 45.37 12.10 64.15
CA GLY A 372 44.02 12.65 64.07
C GLY A 372 43.92 14.05 63.44
N ASN A 373 45.02 14.58 62.88
CA ASN A 373 45.01 15.84 62.15
C ASN A 373 44.48 15.62 60.73
N SER A 374 43.88 16.66 60.14
CA SER A 374 43.47 16.61 58.73
C SER A 374 44.69 16.51 57.81
N LEU A 375 44.55 15.72 56.74
CA LEU A 375 45.59 15.60 55.72
C LEU A 375 45.78 16.92 54.96
N ASN A 376 47.04 17.23 54.63
CA ASN A 376 47.41 18.38 53.81
C ASN A 376 47.55 17.96 52.34
N ASN A 377 47.06 18.78 51.41
CA ASN A 377 47.22 18.65 49.95
C ASN A 377 46.54 17.44 49.27
N ALA A 378 45.82 16.60 50.01
CA ALA A 378 44.99 15.52 49.46
C ALA A 378 43.80 15.24 50.41
N SER A 379 42.69 14.73 49.87
CA SER A 379 41.56 14.22 50.66
C SER A 379 41.93 12.91 51.37
N PHE A 380 42.69 12.04 50.71
CA PHE A 380 43.27 10.81 51.26
C PHE A 380 44.47 10.35 50.41
N PHE A 381 45.29 9.44 50.94
CA PHE A 381 46.43 8.84 50.23
C PHE A 381 46.20 7.36 49.96
N LEU A 382 46.55 6.88 48.77
CA LEU A 382 46.57 5.46 48.42
C LEU A 382 47.77 4.76 49.05
N GLU A 383 47.68 3.45 49.32
CA GLU A 383 48.76 2.69 49.99
C GLU A 383 50.11 2.69 49.25
N ARG A 384 50.10 2.97 47.95
CA ARG A 384 51.29 3.08 47.09
C ARG A 384 51.08 4.10 45.98
N ALA A 385 52.17 4.50 45.33
CA ALA A 385 52.12 5.31 44.13
C ALA A 385 51.47 4.54 42.96
N VAL A 386 50.54 5.19 42.28
CA VAL A 386 49.85 4.69 41.09
C VAL A 386 49.90 5.77 39.99
N PRO A 387 50.97 5.78 39.16
CA PRO A 387 51.19 6.85 38.17
C PRO A 387 50.10 6.93 37.09
N SER A 388 49.32 5.86 36.89
CA SER A 388 48.22 5.80 35.92
C SER A 388 46.94 6.49 36.38
N VAL A 389 46.89 7.01 37.62
CA VAL A 389 45.74 7.78 38.11
C VAL A 389 45.88 9.24 37.69
N LEU A 390 44.88 9.74 36.97
CA LEU A 390 44.87 11.09 36.40
C LEU A 390 43.88 12.00 37.11
N ALA A 391 44.19 13.30 37.13
CA ALA A 391 43.21 14.33 37.49
C ALA A 391 42.04 14.31 36.49
N ASN A 392 40.84 14.69 36.95
CA ASN A 392 39.56 14.54 36.25
C ASN A 392 39.09 13.09 36.01
N GLY A 393 39.84 12.07 36.47
CA GLY A 393 39.40 10.68 36.52
C GLY A 393 38.46 10.42 37.70
N TYR A 394 38.21 9.13 37.96
CA TYR A 394 37.31 8.68 39.03
C TYR A 394 37.98 7.66 39.95
N VAL A 395 37.53 7.64 41.19
CA VAL A 395 37.88 6.62 42.20
C VAL A 395 36.59 6.09 42.82
N ALA A 396 36.50 4.77 43.00
CA ALA A 396 35.46 4.18 43.84
C ALA A 396 36.05 3.72 45.17
N LEU A 397 35.38 4.06 46.26
CA LEU A 397 35.73 3.64 47.61
C LEU A 397 34.70 2.64 48.11
N GLU A 398 35.19 1.55 48.71
CA GLU A 398 34.36 0.50 49.26
C GLU A 398 34.73 0.22 50.70
N SER A 399 33.72 0.18 51.58
CA SER A 399 33.85 -0.32 52.96
C SER A 399 32.60 -1.08 53.36
N LYS A 400 32.67 -1.89 54.43
CA LYS A 400 31.50 -2.62 54.92
C LYS A 400 30.40 -1.69 55.44
N ALA A 401 30.79 -0.55 56.00
CA ALA A 401 29.87 0.40 56.61
C ALA A 401 29.24 1.36 55.60
N ALA A 402 30.01 1.83 54.62
CA ALA A 402 29.55 2.82 53.64
C ALA A 402 29.14 2.21 52.29
N GLY A 403 29.51 0.96 51.98
CA GLY A 403 29.29 0.38 50.65
C GLY A 403 30.27 0.92 49.61
N LEU A 404 29.98 0.65 48.32
CA LEU A 404 30.78 1.08 47.17
C LEU A 404 30.21 2.38 46.57
N HIS A 405 30.98 3.46 46.62
CA HIS A 405 30.60 4.78 46.09
C HIS A 405 31.72 5.42 45.28
N VAL A 406 31.35 6.31 44.37
CA VAL A 406 32.24 6.89 43.38
C VAL A 406 32.46 8.38 43.62
N TYR A 407 33.70 8.81 43.52
CA TYR A 407 34.13 10.20 43.72
C TYR A 407 34.95 10.68 42.51
N LYS A 408 34.76 11.95 42.13
CA LYS A 408 35.53 12.57 41.04
C LYS A 408 36.85 13.12 41.56
N ILE A 409 37.95 12.80 40.87
CA ILE A 409 39.30 13.24 41.23
C ILE A 409 39.55 14.64 40.68
N ASN A 410 39.77 15.61 41.56
CA ASN A 410 40.08 17.00 41.21
C ASN A 410 41.57 17.18 40.94
N SER A 411 42.41 16.60 41.80
CA SER A 411 43.86 16.66 41.67
C SER A 411 44.52 15.38 42.19
N VAL A 412 45.70 15.10 41.64
CA VAL A 412 46.53 13.96 41.98
C VAL A 412 47.91 14.48 42.33
N ILE A 413 48.47 14.03 43.45
CA ILE A 413 49.85 14.30 43.85
C ILE A 413 50.59 12.99 44.11
N GLU A 414 51.87 12.93 43.78
CA GLU A 414 52.75 11.87 44.26
C GLU A 414 53.71 12.43 45.30
N THR A 415 53.82 11.78 46.45
CA THR A 415 54.75 12.21 47.50
C THR A 415 55.27 11.00 48.29
N SER A 416 56.34 11.20 49.06
CA SER A 416 56.78 10.22 50.07
C SER A 416 56.12 10.58 51.39
N LEU A 417 55.33 9.66 51.95
CA LEU A 417 54.63 9.84 53.22
C LEU A 417 55.19 8.85 54.24
N SER A 418 55.55 9.36 55.41
CA SER A 418 56.01 8.56 56.55
C SER A 418 55.09 8.81 57.73
N ASP A 419 54.10 7.95 57.89
CA ASP A 419 53.08 8.04 58.94
C ASP A 419 52.52 6.63 59.23
N TYR A 420 51.76 6.44 60.32
CA TYR A 420 51.27 5.11 60.75
C TYR A 420 52.39 4.06 60.95
N ALA A 421 53.58 4.49 61.39
CA ALA A 421 54.81 3.68 61.51
C ALA A 421 55.26 2.99 60.21
N ILE A 422 54.85 3.51 59.04
CA ILE A 422 55.27 3.02 57.73
C ILE A 422 55.71 4.21 56.86
N SER A 423 56.61 3.95 55.91
CA SER A 423 57.03 4.95 54.93
C SER A 423 56.86 4.37 53.52
N ALA A 424 56.16 5.08 52.65
CA ALA A 424 56.00 4.67 51.25
C ALA A 424 55.90 5.89 50.33
N LYS A 425 56.23 5.67 49.05
CA LYS A 425 55.82 6.59 47.99
C LYS A 425 54.34 6.34 47.69
N VAL A 426 53.52 7.37 47.78
CA VAL A 426 52.05 7.30 47.72
C VAL A 426 51.48 8.26 46.69
N THR A 427 50.28 7.94 46.22
CA THR A 427 49.45 8.87 45.43
C THR A 427 48.36 9.47 46.32
N GLY A 428 48.36 10.79 46.48
CA GLY A 428 47.32 11.56 47.16
C GLY A 428 46.25 12.00 46.18
N LEU A 429 44.98 11.79 46.54
CA LEU A 429 43.83 12.19 45.73
C LEU A 429 43.04 13.27 46.47
N SER A 430 42.78 14.39 45.79
CA SER A 430 41.74 15.33 46.21
C SER A 430 40.48 15.05 45.41
N VAL A 431 39.37 14.78 46.08
CA VAL A 431 38.10 14.41 45.41
C VAL A 431 36.96 15.35 45.77
N THR A 432 35.95 15.41 44.90
CA THR A 432 34.68 16.07 45.20
C THR A 432 33.72 15.07 45.84
N GLU A 433 33.09 15.42 46.96
CA GLU A 433 32.02 14.64 47.60
C GLU A 433 30.66 15.00 46.97
N PRO A 434 30.04 14.10 46.18
CA PRO A 434 28.69 14.32 45.68
C PRO A 434 27.67 14.36 46.83
N PHE A 435 26.60 15.14 46.68
CA PHE A 435 25.54 15.27 47.70
C PHE A 435 24.93 13.93 48.16
N GLU A 436 24.90 12.92 47.27
CA GLU A 436 24.30 11.61 47.52
C GLU A 436 25.31 10.53 47.96
N SER A 437 26.60 10.85 48.03
CA SER A 437 27.63 9.90 48.47
C SER A 437 27.97 10.09 49.95
N PRO A 438 28.33 9.01 50.68
CA PRO A 438 28.82 9.13 52.05
C PRO A 438 30.01 10.09 52.13
N ALA A 439 30.06 10.90 53.19
CA ALA A 439 31.22 11.74 53.46
C ALA A 439 32.48 10.88 53.59
N LEU A 440 33.64 11.39 53.20
CA LEU A 440 34.89 10.63 53.30
C LEU A 440 35.22 10.24 54.75
N THR A 441 34.69 10.97 55.73
CA THR A 441 34.81 10.66 57.16
C THR A 441 34.13 9.35 57.58
N SER A 442 33.22 8.81 56.77
CA SER A 442 32.58 7.51 56.99
C SER A 442 33.49 6.31 56.67
N TYR A 443 34.58 6.53 55.91
CA TYR A 443 35.51 5.49 55.50
C TYR A 443 36.68 5.40 56.48
N LYS A 444 36.98 4.21 56.98
CA LYS A 444 38.10 3.96 57.91
C LYS A 444 39.33 3.45 57.17
N VAL A 445 40.52 3.82 57.64
CA VAL A 445 41.79 3.49 56.97
C VAL A 445 41.96 1.98 56.72
N ARG A 446 41.62 1.12 57.69
CA ARG A 446 41.77 -0.35 57.58
C ARG A 446 40.61 -1.08 56.89
N ASP A 447 39.48 -0.42 56.68
CA ASP A 447 38.25 -1.04 56.14
C ASP A 447 37.91 -0.49 54.75
N THR A 448 38.76 0.36 54.19
CA THR A 448 38.51 1.03 52.91
C THR A 448 39.40 0.48 51.82
N THR A 449 38.76 -0.03 50.77
CA THR A 449 39.42 -0.37 49.51
C THR A 449 39.15 0.73 48.50
N ALA A 450 40.18 1.17 47.79
CA ALA A 450 40.08 2.08 46.67
C ALA A 450 40.22 1.32 45.34
N TYR A 451 39.35 1.65 44.39
CA TYR A 451 39.41 1.23 42.99
C TYR A 451 39.70 2.46 42.14
N VAL A 452 40.84 2.47 41.47
CA VAL A 452 41.38 3.62 40.74
C VAL A 452 41.77 3.22 39.32
N GLN A 453 42.35 4.16 38.56
CA GLN A 453 42.70 3.99 37.14
C GLN A 453 41.45 3.76 36.29
N SER A 454 40.61 4.80 36.21
CA SER A 454 39.40 4.83 35.38
C SER A 454 39.77 4.88 33.90
N GLU A 455 39.55 3.77 33.20
CA GLU A 455 39.76 3.63 31.76
C GLU A 455 38.40 3.55 31.05
N PRO A 456 38.18 4.32 29.96
CA PRO A 456 36.90 4.34 29.27
C PRO A 456 36.61 2.99 28.60
N LEU A 457 35.38 2.52 28.76
CA LEU A 457 34.80 1.40 28.03
C LEU A 457 33.86 1.95 26.97
N THR A 458 33.74 1.27 25.83
CA THR A 458 32.83 1.64 24.75
C THR A 458 31.57 0.78 24.81
N PRO A 459 30.42 1.32 25.25
CA PRO A 459 29.13 0.62 25.16
C PRO A 459 28.81 0.26 23.71
N ALA A 460 28.23 -0.92 23.50
CA ALA A 460 27.74 -1.35 22.18
C ALA A 460 26.39 -0.68 21.83
N GLU A 461 26.05 -0.59 20.55
CA GLU A 461 24.64 -0.42 20.18
C GLU A 461 23.93 -1.78 20.23
N LEU A 462 22.69 -1.80 20.73
CA LEU A 462 21.88 -3.01 20.75
C LEU A 462 21.15 -3.16 19.41
N PRO A 463 21.26 -4.31 18.74
CA PRO A 463 20.51 -4.55 17.51
C PRO A 463 19.00 -4.58 17.82
N LEU A 464 18.22 -3.90 16.99
CA LEU A 464 16.77 -4.03 16.97
C LEU A 464 16.41 -5.24 16.11
N THR A 465 16.15 -6.36 16.76
CA THR A 465 15.88 -7.64 16.09
C THR A 465 14.41 -7.92 15.87
N ASP A 466 13.52 -7.11 16.45
CA ASP A 466 12.09 -7.27 16.22
C ASP A 466 11.80 -7.07 14.73
N ASN A 467 10.71 -7.66 14.23
CA ASN A 467 10.19 -7.35 12.90
C ASN A 467 9.37 -6.05 12.95
N LEU A 468 9.09 -5.45 11.79
CA LEU A 468 8.07 -4.41 11.71
C LEU A 468 6.72 -5.11 11.72
N ALA A 469 5.87 -4.78 12.69
CA ALA A 469 4.58 -5.45 12.85
C ALA A 469 3.57 -4.97 11.80
N GLN A 470 2.67 -5.87 11.41
CA GLN A 470 1.48 -5.49 10.65
C GLN A 470 0.67 -4.44 11.42
N GLY A 471 0.17 -3.42 10.72
CA GLY A 471 -0.55 -2.30 11.30
C GLY A 471 0.32 -1.24 11.98
N ALA A 472 1.66 -1.40 11.99
CA ALA A 472 2.55 -0.36 12.51
C ALA A 472 2.41 0.93 11.68
N THR A 473 2.24 2.07 12.35
CA THR A 473 2.08 3.38 11.69
C THR A 473 3.29 4.27 11.85
N GLN A 474 4.28 3.89 12.66
CA GLN A 474 5.46 4.70 12.95
C GLN A 474 6.74 3.95 12.61
N LEU A 475 7.69 4.66 12.01
CA LEU A 475 9.00 4.14 11.67
C LEU A 475 10.09 5.17 11.96
N GLU A 476 10.98 4.83 12.88
CA GLU A 476 12.21 5.57 13.14
C GLU A 476 13.27 5.20 12.10
N LEU A 477 13.82 6.19 11.41
CA LEU A 477 14.76 6.02 10.32
C LEU A 477 16.19 5.94 10.83
N ASN A 478 17.07 5.34 10.03
CA ASN A 478 18.48 5.20 10.33
C ASN A 478 19.29 6.48 10.10
N GLY A 479 18.78 7.62 10.57
CA GLY A 479 19.44 8.91 10.44
C GLY A 479 18.46 10.07 10.36
N PHE A 480 19.04 11.26 10.21
CA PHE A 480 18.29 12.46 9.87
C PHE A 480 18.03 12.46 8.36
N VAL A 481 16.76 12.54 8.00
CA VAL A 481 16.31 12.72 6.61
C VAL A 481 15.49 14.01 6.55
N PHE A 482 15.84 14.88 5.61
CA PHE A 482 15.20 16.18 5.42
C PHE A 482 14.57 16.31 4.03
N GLY A 483 13.60 17.22 3.92
CA GLY A 483 12.94 17.59 2.66
C GLY A 483 11.72 16.73 2.31
N LEU A 484 11.43 15.69 3.11
CA LEU A 484 10.19 14.94 3.00
C LEU A 484 9.02 15.84 3.40
N VAL A 485 7.84 15.63 2.79
CA VAL A 485 6.65 16.45 3.04
C VAL A 485 5.49 15.59 3.53
N VAL A 486 4.67 16.12 4.43
CA VAL A 486 3.39 15.48 4.81
C VAL A 486 2.48 15.35 3.59
N GLY A 487 1.88 14.18 3.40
CA GLY A 487 1.10 13.79 2.23
C GLY A 487 1.92 13.21 1.08
N GLN A 488 3.25 13.24 1.15
CA GLN A 488 4.10 12.64 0.11
C GLN A 488 3.99 11.10 0.14
N PRO A 489 3.85 10.44 -1.02
CA PRO A 489 3.92 8.99 -1.11
C PRO A 489 5.37 8.53 -0.96
N VAL A 490 5.56 7.42 -0.24
CA VAL A 490 6.82 6.68 -0.18
C VAL A 490 6.54 5.21 -0.45
N ILE A 491 7.53 4.50 -1.01
CA ILE A 491 7.43 3.06 -1.23
C ILE A 491 8.34 2.36 -0.24
N LEU A 492 7.73 1.57 0.65
CA LEU A 492 8.42 0.65 1.54
C LEU A 492 8.55 -0.69 0.82
N SER A 493 9.76 -1.25 0.80
CA SER A 493 10.04 -2.57 0.22
C SER A 493 10.91 -3.38 1.16
N GLY A 494 10.56 -4.65 1.37
CA GLY A 494 11.34 -5.56 2.21
C GLY A 494 10.82 -6.99 2.15
N GLU A 495 11.54 -7.90 2.78
CA GLU A 495 11.12 -9.29 2.94
C GLU A 495 10.03 -9.39 4.02
N ARG A 496 8.98 -10.14 3.71
CA ARG A 496 7.89 -10.41 4.65
C ARG A 496 8.37 -11.25 5.83
N ALA A 497 7.85 -10.97 7.01
CA ALA A 497 8.14 -11.72 8.23
C ALA A 497 7.22 -12.94 8.41
N ASP A 498 6.09 -12.97 7.70
CA ASP A 498 5.08 -14.03 7.73
C ASP A 498 5.12 -14.95 6.51
N ALA A 499 6.00 -14.67 5.55
CA ALA A 499 6.22 -15.47 4.35
C ALA A 499 7.72 -15.50 4.02
N ASP A 500 8.29 -16.70 3.92
CA ASP A 500 9.72 -16.87 3.64
C ASP A 500 10.07 -16.48 2.19
N ASP A 501 11.19 -15.78 2.01
CA ASP A 501 11.76 -15.37 0.71
C ASP A 501 10.83 -14.53 -0.17
N LEU A 502 9.74 -13.99 0.39
CA LEU A 502 8.80 -13.12 -0.32
C LEU A 502 9.12 -11.65 -0.05
N THR A 503 9.71 -10.98 -1.05
CA THR A 503 9.86 -9.51 -1.03
C THR A 503 8.57 -8.87 -1.52
N GLN A 504 8.04 -7.93 -0.73
CA GLN A 504 6.83 -7.19 -1.05
C GLN A 504 7.08 -5.68 -0.95
N SER A 505 6.39 -4.92 -1.77
CA SER A 505 6.37 -3.46 -1.72
C SER A 505 4.96 -2.96 -1.40
N GLU A 506 4.89 -1.86 -0.67
CA GLU A 506 3.66 -1.13 -0.37
C GLU A 506 3.89 0.38 -0.46
N VAL A 507 2.86 1.12 -0.89
CA VAL A 507 2.86 2.58 -0.92
C VAL A 507 2.25 3.12 0.37
N LEU A 508 2.94 4.06 1.02
CA LEU A 508 2.52 4.68 2.27
C LEU A 508 2.53 6.20 2.11
N PHE A 509 1.54 6.87 2.69
CA PHE A 509 1.47 8.33 2.71
C PHE A 509 1.94 8.86 4.07
N ILE A 510 2.85 9.84 4.05
CA ILE A 510 3.39 10.43 5.28
C ILE A 510 2.33 11.30 5.95
N LYS A 511 1.93 10.96 7.17
CA LYS A 511 1.01 11.74 8.00
C LYS A 511 1.72 12.79 8.84
N GLU A 512 2.88 12.44 9.38
CA GLU A 512 3.65 13.32 10.28
C GLU A 512 5.15 13.00 10.19
N ILE A 513 5.98 14.02 10.35
CA ILE A 513 7.44 13.92 10.37
C ILE A 513 7.95 14.60 11.65
N ASN A 514 8.68 13.84 12.46
CA ASN A 514 9.29 14.32 13.69
C ASN A 514 10.79 14.05 13.68
N HIS A 515 11.60 14.98 14.18
CA HIS A 515 13.03 14.80 14.36
C HIS A 515 13.37 14.73 15.84
N ASN A 516 13.86 13.59 16.28
CA ASN A 516 14.17 13.30 17.67
C ASN A 516 15.67 13.05 17.81
N TYR A 517 16.38 13.93 18.51
CA TYR A 517 17.80 13.73 18.85
C TYR A 517 18.69 13.48 17.61
N GLY A 518 18.38 14.11 16.48
CA GLY A 518 19.10 13.92 15.21
C GLY A 518 18.70 12.68 14.40
N LEU A 519 17.57 12.03 14.72
CA LEU A 519 16.93 10.99 13.92
C LEU A 519 15.58 11.45 13.41
N THR A 520 15.15 10.97 12.25
CA THR A 520 13.80 11.22 11.72
C THR A 520 12.88 10.05 12.07
N THR A 521 11.66 10.35 12.53
CA THR A 521 10.56 9.40 12.72
C THR A 521 9.43 9.78 11.78
N LEU A 522 9.00 8.84 10.94
CA LEU A 522 7.83 8.98 10.07
C LEU A 522 6.62 8.35 10.74
N THR A 523 5.49 9.04 10.68
CA THR A 523 4.16 8.46 10.94
C THR A 523 3.40 8.38 9.63
N PHE A 524 2.80 7.24 9.32
CA PHE A 524 2.01 7.00 8.12
C PHE A 524 0.50 7.17 8.37
N GLU A 525 -0.26 7.45 7.31
CA GLU A 525 -1.73 7.57 7.38
C GLU A 525 -2.40 6.24 7.71
N THR A 526 -1.92 5.16 7.09
CA THR A 526 -2.35 3.78 7.29
C THR A 526 -1.22 2.96 7.92
N GLY A 527 -1.57 1.88 8.61
CA GLY A 527 -0.58 0.93 9.13
C GLY A 527 -0.05 0.00 8.02
N LEU A 528 1.14 -0.57 8.23
CA LEU A 528 1.72 -1.54 7.30
C LEU A 528 0.75 -2.68 7.00
N THR A 529 0.61 -3.07 5.74
CA THR A 529 -0.34 -4.13 5.35
C THR A 529 0.23 -5.50 5.72
N TYR A 530 1.55 -5.64 5.64
CA TYR A 530 2.28 -6.86 5.98
C TYR A 530 3.31 -6.61 7.09
N PRO A 531 3.70 -7.64 7.85
CA PRO A 531 4.85 -7.55 8.72
C PRO A 531 6.15 -7.75 7.92
N TYR A 532 7.22 -7.00 8.22
CA TYR A 532 8.49 -7.04 7.47
C TYR A 532 9.71 -7.34 8.35
N LYS A 533 10.70 -8.06 7.80
CA LYS A 533 12.01 -8.24 8.42
C LYS A 533 12.77 -6.91 8.38
N ARG A 534 12.99 -6.29 9.54
CA ARG A 534 13.49 -4.91 9.68
C ARG A 534 14.75 -4.62 8.87
N GLU A 535 15.70 -5.54 8.91
CA GLU A 535 17.01 -5.44 8.26
C GLU A 535 16.96 -5.45 6.73
N THR A 536 15.85 -5.93 6.15
CA THR A 536 15.65 -5.98 4.69
C THR A 536 14.88 -4.76 4.16
N VAL A 537 14.32 -3.95 5.06
CA VAL A 537 13.41 -2.87 4.69
C VAL A 537 14.19 -1.67 4.16
N THR A 538 13.73 -1.16 3.03
CA THR A 538 14.16 0.10 2.42
C THR A 538 12.94 0.95 2.07
N ILE A 539 13.09 2.27 2.16
CA ILE A 539 12.09 3.25 1.75
C ILE A 539 12.68 4.06 0.62
N ASN A 540 11.99 4.07 -0.52
CA ASN A 540 12.24 5.03 -1.58
C ASN A 540 11.20 6.16 -1.47
N ALA A 541 11.67 7.41 -1.37
CA ALA A 541 10.79 8.58 -1.29
C ALA A 541 10.76 9.41 -2.60
N ASN A 542 11.49 8.97 -3.63
CA ASN A 542 11.43 9.53 -4.98
C ASN A 542 10.25 8.93 -5.75
N VAL A 543 9.03 9.17 -5.28
CA VAL A 543 7.81 8.51 -5.78
C VAL A 543 6.82 9.53 -6.32
N THR A 544 6.33 9.31 -7.54
CA THR A 544 5.25 10.12 -8.13
C THR A 544 4.14 9.23 -8.69
N PRO A 545 2.86 9.63 -8.62
CA PRO A 545 1.79 8.91 -9.31
C PRO A 545 2.02 8.93 -10.83
N SER A 546 1.62 7.84 -11.48
CA SER A 546 1.64 7.74 -12.93
C SER A 546 0.39 7.03 -13.44
N THR A 547 0.04 7.32 -14.69
CA THR A 547 -1.12 6.73 -15.35
C THR A 547 -0.73 6.23 -16.74
N HIS A 548 -1.44 5.22 -17.23
CA HIS A 548 -1.25 4.66 -18.57
C HIS A 548 -1.67 5.68 -19.64
N GLY A 549 -0.91 5.72 -20.73
CA GLY A 549 -1.20 6.52 -21.91
C GLY A 549 -0.06 7.47 -22.27
N GLU A 550 0.00 7.85 -23.54
CA GLU A 550 1.05 8.69 -24.11
C GLU A 550 0.47 10.02 -24.61
N THR A 551 1.04 11.14 -24.17
CA THR A 551 0.67 12.48 -24.64
C THR A 551 1.03 12.66 -26.12
N VAL A 552 0.05 13.10 -26.89
CA VAL A 552 0.13 13.45 -28.30
C VAL A 552 -0.47 14.84 -28.54
N SER A 553 0.14 15.58 -29.47
CA SER A 553 -0.37 16.88 -29.94
C SER A 553 -0.55 16.84 -31.45
N GLU A 554 -1.71 17.26 -31.93
CA GLU A 554 -2.01 17.25 -33.36
C GLU A 554 -2.90 18.42 -33.79
N ILE A 555 -2.79 18.75 -35.08
CA ILE A 555 -3.67 19.71 -35.76
C ILE A 555 -4.84 18.93 -36.33
N LEU A 556 -6.06 19.23 -35.87
CA LEU A 556 -7.28 18.60 -36.34
C LEU A 556 -7.74 19.17 -37.68
N GLY A 557 -7.61 20.49 -37.86
CA GLY A 557 -7.95 21.14 -39.12
C GLY A 557 -8.18 22.65 -39.00
N SER A 558 -8.98 23.17 -39.92
CA SER A 558 -9.27 24.60 -40.09
C SER A 558 -10.74 24.87 -39.78
N GLY A 559 -11.00 25.78 -38.85
CA GLY A 559 -12.36 26.24 -38.56
C GLY A 559 -12.87 27.20 -39.62
N GLY A 560 -14.19 27.23 -39.83
CA GLY A 560 -14.87 28.17 -40.71
C GLY A 560 -16.08 28.84 -40.05
N ALA A 561 -16.07 30.17 -39.90
CA ALA A 561 -17.15 30.88 -39.20
C ALA A 561 -18.54 30.80 -39.87
N SER A 562 -18.59 30.44 -41.16
CA SER A 562 -19.84 30.26 -41.90
C SER A 562 -20.48 28.88 -41.71
N GLN A 563 -19.75 27.90 -41.16
CA GLN A 563 -20.23 26.52 -41.05
C GLN A 563 -20.69 26.23 -39.61
N PRO A 564 -21.98 25.93 -39.38
CA PRO A 564 -22.46 25.44 -38.09
C PRO A 564 -22.06 23.96 -37.88
N ASN A 565 -22.04 23.50 -36.62
CA ASN A 565 -21.88 22.08 -36.28
C ASN A 565 -20.66 21.40 -36.92
N GLN A 566 -19.52 22.11 -37.00
CA GLN A 566 -18.31 21.55 -37.58
C GLN A 566 -17.80 20.38 -36.72
N ASN A 567 -17.33 19.34 -37.41
CA ASN A 567 -16.87 18.10 -36.79
C ASN A 567 -15.41 17.81 -37.15
N PHE A 568 -14.63 17.35 -36.18
CA PHE A 568 -13.24 16.95 -36.35
C PHE A 568 -12.97 15.62 -35.65
N LYS A 569 -12.18 14.74 -36.28
CA LYS A 569 -11.82 13.44 -35.70
C LYS A 569 -10.42 13.51 -35.09
N LEU A 570 -10.23 12.91 -33.92
CA LEU A 570 -8.90 12.62 -33.40
C LEU A 570 -8.22 11.58 -34.31
N LYS A 571 -6.94 11.79 -34.65
CA LYS A 571 -6.21 10.90 -35.57
C LYS A 571 -5.50 9.76 -34.84
N GLN A 572 -5.26 9.89 -33.54
CA GLN A 572 -4.75 8.84 -32.68
C GLN A 572 -5.86 8.37 -31.75
N THR A 573 -5.99 7.05 -31.63
CA THR A 573 -6.97 6.39 -30.77
C THR A 573 -6.28 5.29 -29.97
N PRO A 574 -6.86 4.86 -28.83
CA PRO A 574 -8.02 5.44 -28.14
C PRO A 574 -7.66 6.69 -27.33
N LEU A 575 -8.63 7.58 -27.08
CA LEU A 575 -8.48 8.74 -26.18
C LEU A 575 -8.40 8.27 -24.72
N THR A 576 -7.40 8.76 -23.98
CA THR A 576 -7.21 8.45 -22.57
C THR A 576 -8.19 9.19 -21.67
N TYR A 577 -8.87 8.41 -20.82
CA TYR A 577 -9.61 8.90 -19.66
C TYR A 577 -8.89 8.46 -18.38
N VAL A 578 -8.79 9.37 -17.42
CA VAL A 578 -8.21 9.12 -16.09
C VAL A 578 -9.32 9.09 -15.06
N ARG A 579 -9.14 8.33 -13.97
CA ARG A 579 -10.09 8.32 -12.87
C ARG A 579 -10.21 9.71 -12.26
N SER A 580 -11.43 10.14 -11.94
CA SER A 580 -11.70 11.43 -11.30
C SER A 580 -12.98 11.36 -10.46
N ALA A 581 -13.15 12.33 -9.56
CA ALA A 581 -14.40 12.51 -8.80
C ALA A 581 -15.55 13.12 -9.64
N ALA A 582 -15.43 13.16 -10.96
CA ALA A 582 -16.50 13.62 -11.84
C ALA A 582 -17.73 12.68 -11.71
N PRO A 583 -18.95 13.13 -12.08
CA PRO A 583 -20.16 12.32 -11.95
C PRO A 583 -20.09 10.93 -12.61
N GLY A 584 -19.29 10.78 -13.68
CA GLY A 584 -19.07 9.49 -14.36
C GLY A 584 -17.86 8.69 -13.85
N GLY A 585 -17.11 9.17 -12.85
CA GLY A 585 -15.90 8.54 -12.30
C GLY A 585 -14.64 8.67 -13.16
N ALA A 586 -14.71 9.35 -14.30
CA ALA A 586 -13.59 9.55 -15.21
C ALA A 586 -13.63 10.89 -15.93
N GLU A 587 -12.45 11.42 -16.25
CA GLU A 587 -12.25 12.64 -17.02
C GLU A 587 -11.37 12.41 -18.25
N SER A 588 -11.76 13.08 -19.33
CA SER A 588 -11.03 13.10 -20.60
C SER A 588 -9.73 13.89 -20.45
N THR A 589 -8.63 13.36 -21.00
CA THR A 589 -7.36 14.10 -21.09
C THR A 589 -7.33 15.14 -22.23
N LEU A 590 -8.43 15.27 -22.97
CA LEU A 590 -8.52 16.09 -24.18
C LEU A 590 -8.53 17.59 -23.88
N GLN A 591 -7.55 18.30 -24.41
CA GLN A 591 -7.51 19.75 -24.46
C GLN A 591 -7.58 20.22 -25.91
N VAL A 592 -8.58 21.06 -26.21
CA VAL A 592 -8.77 21.62 -27.55
C VAL A 592 -8.52 23.12 -27.51
N ARG A 593 -7.63 23.60 -28.37
CA ARG A 593 -7.37 25.03 -28.54
C ARG A 593 -7.69 25.45 -29.96
N VAL A 594 -8.42 26.57 -30.10
CA VAL A 594 -8.69 27.22 -31.38
C VAL A 594 -8.13 28.63 -31.34
N ASN A 595 -7.20 28.95 -32.25
CA ASN A 595 -6.41 30.19 -32.20
C ASN A 595 -5.76 30.39 -30.81
N ASP A 596 -5.17 29.32 -30.25
CA ASP A 596 -4.53 29.29 -28.92
C ASP A 596 -5.45 29.51 -27.71
N LEU A 597 -6.75 29.72 -27.94
CA LEU A 597 -7.75 29.81 -26.88
C LEU A 597 -8.30 28.43 -26.54
N LEU A 598 -8.38 28.10 -25.25
CA LEU A 598 -8.99 26.86 -24.76
C LEU A 598 -10.51 26.86 -25.03
N TRP A 599 -10.98 25.73 -25.54
CA TRP A 599 -12.40 25.37 -25.63
C TRP A 599 -12.68 24.27 -24.62
N HIS A 600 -13.88 24.27 -24.05
CA HIS A 600 -14.26 23.38 -22.97
C HIS A 600 -15.15 22.24 -23.47
N GLU A 601 -14.85 21.02 -23.04
CA GLU A 601 -15.68 19.85 -23.33
C GLU A 601 -16.96 19.91 -22.48
N VAL A 602 -18.11 19.64 -23.10
CA VAL A 602 -19.41 19.57 -22.43
C VAL A 602 -20.20 18.32 -22.85
N SER A 603 -21.05 17.83 -21.95
CA SER A 603 -21.94 16.68 -22.20
C SER A 603 -23.03 16.97 -23.23
N THR A 604 -23.45 18.23 -23.36
CA THR A 604 -24.42 18.66 -24.38
C THR A 604 -24.20 20.11 -24.77
N LEU A 605 -24.44 20.40 -26.04
CA LEU A 605 -24.50 21.75 -26.59
C LEU A 605 -25.89 22.39 -26.39
N PHE A 606 -26.91 21.59 -26.05
CA PHE A 606 -28.27 22.07 -25.85
C PHE A 606 -28.35 23.14 -24.75
N GLU A 607 -29.15 24.19 -24.97
CA GLU A 607 -29.31 25.34 -24.06
C GLU A 607 -28.01 26.05 -23.65
N ARG A 608 -26.96 25.96 -24.47
CA ARG A 608 -25.69 26.69 -24.26
C ARG A 608 -25.67 28.03 -24.96
N GLU A 609 -24.91 28.97 -24.41
CA GLU A 609 -24.90 30.34 -24.91
C GLU A 609 -24.24 30.44 -26.31
N PRO A 610 -24.75 31.28 -27.24
CA PRO A 610 -24.24 31.41 -28.62
C PRO A 610 -22.76 31.72 -28.80
N ARG A 611 -22.09 32.23 -27.75
CA ARG A 611 -20.67 32.64 -27.75
C ARG A 611 -19.80 31.78 -26.82
N GLU A 612 -20.37 30.76 -26.21
CA GLU A 612 -19.64 29.87 -25.30
C GLU A 612 -18.63 29.03 -26.10
N ARG A 613 -17.36 29.02 -25.69
CA ARG A 613 -16.29 28.25 -26.37
C ARG A 613 -16.32 26.80 -25.90
N ILE A 614 -17.25 26.04 -26.46
CA ILE A 614 -17.53 24.67 -26.04
C ILE A 614 -17.57 23.72 -27.24
N PHE A 615 -17.29 22.46 -26.95
CA PHE A 615 -17.45 21.36 -27.89
C PHE A 615 -17.98 20.14 -27.14
N THR A 616 -18.52 19.18 -27.88
CA THR A 616 -18.88 17.88 -27.33
C THR A 616 -18.13 16.78 -28.06
N THR A 617 -17.91 15.66 -27.39
CA THR A 617 -17.25 14.48 -27.93
C THR A 617 -18.25 13.35 -28.15
N GLU A 618 -18.00 12.58 -29.19
CA GLU A 618 -18.70 11.34 -29.50
C GLU A 618 -17.66 10.22 -29.67
N LEU A 619 -17.80 9.15 -28.88
CA LEU A 619 -16.91 8.00 -28.92
C LEU A 619 -17.54 6.89 -29.78
N ALA A 620 -16.87 6.53 -30.87
CA ALA A 620 -17.19 5.36 -31.66
C ALA A 620 -16.51 4.11 -31.11
N ASP A 621 -16.96 2.93 -31.57
CA ASP A 621 -16.44 1.63 -31.13
C ASP A 621 -14.94 1.44 -31.23
N ASN A 622 -14.41 1.79 -32.40
CA ASN A 622 -12.99 1.61 -32.73
C ASN A 622 -12.08 2.59 -31.97
N GLY A 623 -12.59 3.20 -30.89
CA GLY A 623 -11.94 4.24 -30.12
C GLY A 623 -11.87 5.60 -30.81
N THR A 624 -12.51 5.77 -31.99
CA THR A 624 -12.48 7.06 -32.70
C THR A 624 -13.33 8.08 -31.97
N VAL A 625 -12.71 9.18 -31.57
CA VAL A 625 -13.40 10.32 -30.97
C VAL A 625 -13.65 11.38 -32.02
N THR A 626 -14.91 11.79 -32.16
CA THR A 626 -15.33 12.91 -33.00
C THR A 626 -15.74 14.09 -32.12
N LEU A 627 -15.14 15.25 -32.36
CA LEU A 627 -15.48 16.50 -31.71
C LEU A 627 -16.53 17.23 -32.55
N ARG A 628 -17.58 17.73 -31.91
CA ARG A 628 -18.61 18.57 -32.53
C ARG A 628 -18.67 19.94 -31.85
N PHE A 629 -18.58 20.98 -32.66
CA PHE A 629 -18.65 22.39 -32.22
C PHE A 629 -20.04 22.99 -32.38
N GLY A 630 -20.27 24.15 -31.76
CA GLY A 630 -21.55 24.85 -31.77
C GLY A 630 -22.00 25.36 -33.15
N ASP A 631 -23.28 25.69 -33.24
CA ASP A 631 -23.95 26.24 -34.42
C ASP A 631 -24.15 27.76 -34.36
N GLY A 632 -23.66 28.42 -33.31
CA GLY A 632 -23.84 29.85 -33.06
C GLY A 632 -25.19 30.22 -32.45
N ILE A 633 -26.02 29.23 -32.11
CA ILE A 633 -27.21 29.35 -31.25
C ILE A 633 -26.92 28.59 -29.95
N HIS A 634 -26.47 27.36 -30.10
CA HIS A 634 -26.09 26.41 -29.06
C HIS A 634 -24.56 26.25 -29.04
N GLY A 635 -23.88 27.18 -28.37
CA GLY A 635 -22.42 27.27 -28.37
C GLY A 635 -21.83 28.03 -29.57
N ALA A 636 -20.59 28.49 -29.43
CA ALA A 636 -19.90 29.28 -30.44
C ALA A 636 -19.55 28.49 -31.71
N ARG A 637 -19.65 29.15 -32.86
CA ARG A 637 -19.02 28.69 -34.11
C ARG A 637 -17.52 28.88 -34.03
N LEU A 638 -16.79 28.02 -34.73
CA LEU A 638 -15.35 28.18 -34.88
C LEU A 638 -15.01 29.46 -35.67
N PRO A 639 -14.04 30.26 -35.21
CA PRO A 639 -13.50 31.34 -36.03
C PRO A 639 -12.81 30.78 -37.29
N SER A 640 -12.93 31.51 -38.40
CA SER A 640 -12.20 31.18 -39.62
C SER A 640 -10.69 31.27 -39.39
N GLY A 641 -9.96 30.22 -39.77
CA GLY A 641 -8.50 30.19 -39.66
C GLY A 641 -7.91 29.01 -40.43
N GLN A 642 -6.58 28.96 -40.52
CA GLN A 642 -5.87 27.82 -41.12
C GLN A 642 -5.19 27.01 -40.03
N SER A 643 -5.43 25.70 -40.02
CA SER A 643 -4.81 24.77 -39.05
C SER A 643 -4.95 25.24 -37.61
N ASN A 644 -6.05 25.95 -37.32
CA ASN A 644 -6.23 26.67 -36.08
C ASN A 644 -6.88 25.83 -34.99
N VAL A 645 -7.45 24.67 -35.34
CA VAL A 645 -8.01 23.72 -34.39
C VAL A 645 -6.92 22.70 -34.02
N ARG A 646 -6.43 22.78 -32.78
CA ARG A 646 -5.38 21.92 -32.23
C ARG A 646 -5.91 21.13 -31.04
N ALA A 647 -5.51 19.87 -30.94
CA ALA A 647 -5.82 19.01 -29.81
C ALA A 647 -4.53 18.47 -29.19
N THR A 648 -4.49 18.47 -27.86
CA THR A 648 -3.49 17.75 -27.06
C THR A 648 -4.25 16.81 -26.13
N TYR A 649 -3.89 15.53 -26.15
CA TYR A 649 -4.55 14.49 -25.38
C TYR A 649 -3.60 13.31 -25.18
N ARG A 650 -3.98 12.35 -24.36
CA ARG A 650 -3.23 11.11 -24.21
C ARG A 650 -3.89 9.98 -24.99
N LYS A 651 -3.08 9.06 -25.53
CA LYS A 651 -3.54 7.84 -26.19
C LYS A 651 -3.17 6.59 -25.39
N GLY A 652 -4.12 5.67 -25.24
CA GLY A 652 -3.96 4.44 -24.47
C GLY A 652 -4.88 4.39 -23.24
N ILE A 653 -5.68 3.33 -23.14
CA ILE A 653 -6.63 3.03 -22.06
C ILE A 653 -6.75 1.52 -21.92
N GLY A 654 -7.60 1.07 -20.98
CA GLY A 654 -8.03 -0.32 -20.92
C GLY A 654 -7.10 -1.19 -20.10
N LEU A 655 -7.48 -2.47 -20.02
CA LEU A 655 -6.84 -3.50 -19.22
C LEU A 655 -5.44 -3.84 -19.74
N ASP A 656 -5.13 -3.52 -20.99
CA ASP A 656 -3.77 -3.56 -21.55
C ASP A 656 -2.76 -2.78 -20.68
N GLY A 657 -3.21 -1.75 -19.95
CA GLY A 657 -2.37 -1.00 -19.01
C GLY A 657 -2.07 -1.71 -17.68
N LEU A 658 -2.67 -2.87 -17.37
CA LEU A 658 -2.45 -3.61 -16.12
C LEU A 658 -1.10 -4.34 -16.12
N VAL A 659 -0.03 -3.57 -16.03
CA VAL A 659 1.36 -4.06 -15.97
C VAL A 659 1.70 -4.61 -14.58
N ARG A 660 2.51 -5.67 -14.54
CA ARG A 660 2.98 -6.30 -13.28
C ARG A 660 3.97 -5.39 -12.55
N ALA A 661 4.19 -5.65 -11.27
CA ALA A 661 5.27 -5.02 -10.50
C ALA A 661 6.63 -5.25 -11.20
N GLY A 662 7.42 -4.19 -11.32
CA GLY A 662 8.75 -4.18 -11.96
C GLY A 662 8.73 -4.21 -13.49
N GLN A 663 7.55 -4.27 -14.13
CA GLN A 663 7.46 -4.38 -15.59
C GLN A 663 7.75 -3.05 -16.30
N LEU A 664 7.41 -1.91 -15.70
CA LEU A 664 7.84 -0.58 -16.14
C LEU A 664 9.30 -0.39 -15.71
N SER A 665 10.20 -0.25 -16.68
CA SER A 665 11.64 -0.14 -16.40
C SER A 665 12.41 0.68 -17.44
N THR A 666 11.81 0.99 -18.59
CA THR A 666 12.50 1.71 -19.67
C THR A 666 12.10 3.19 -19.67
N LEU A 667 13.00 4.06 -19.21
CA LEU A 667 12.84 5.51 -19.34
C LEU A 667 12.99 5.95 -20.80
N LEU A 668 11.95 6.54 -21.40
CA LEU A 668 12.01 7.04 -22.78
C LEU A 668 12.73 8.40 -22.88
N THR A 669 12.58 9.23 -21.84
CA THR A 669 13.34 10.47 -21.66
C THR A 669 14.11 10.36 -20.35
N ARG A 670 15.42 10.62 -20.37
CA ARG A 670 16.27 10.55 -19.18
C ARG A 670 16.82 11.94 -18.82
N PRO A 671 16.22 12.64 -17.85
CA PRO A 671 16.82 13.84 -17.26
C PRO A 671 18.23 13.55 -16.73
N PRO A 672 19.18 14.50 -16.84
CA PRO A 672 20.53 14.34 -16.28
C PRO A 672 20.49 14.01 -14.78
N GLY A 673 21.23 12.99 -14.34
CA GLY A 673 21.26 12.54 -12.94
C GLY A 673 20.24 11.45 -12.58
N LEU A 674 19.25 11.18 -13.45
CA LEU A 674 18.29 10.09 -13.25
C LEU A 674 18.86 8.75 -13.74
N LYS A 675 18.90 7.73 -12.89
CA LYS A 675 19.46 6.40 -13.20
C LYS A 675 18.41 5.45 -13.77
N SER A 676 17.30 5.28 -13.07
CA SER A 676 16.22 4.35 -13.46
C SER A 676 14.87 4.75 -12.87
N ALA A 677 13.80 4.23 -13.45
CA ALA A 677 12.45 4.32 -12.93
C ALA A 677 11.82 2.93 -12.96
N ILE A 678 11.11 2.55 -11.91
CA ILE A 678 10.38 1.29 -11.82
C ILE A 678 8.98 1.50 -11.24
N ASN A 679 8.06 0.55 -11.45
CA ASN A 679 6.83 0.45 -10.69
C ASN A 679 6.93 -0.68 -9.66
N PRO A 680 7.21 -0.41 -8.38
CA PRO A 680 7.32 -1.47 -7.37
C PRO A 680 6.01 -2.22 -7.11
N LEU A 681 4.86 -1.60 -7.44
CA LEU A 681 3.54 -2.20 -7.36
C LEU A 681 3.00 -2.49 -8.76
N ALA A 682 2.12 -3.49 -8.88
CA ALA A 682 1.36 -3.71 -10.10
C ALA A 682 0.46 -2.50 -10.39
N ALA A 683 0.13 -2.28 -11.66
CA ALA A 683 -0.84 -1.26 -12.04
C ALA A 683 -2.27 -1.74 -11.75
N GLU A 684 -3.12 -0.79 -11.39
CA GLU A 684 -4.50 -1.04 -10.98
C GLU A 684 -5.44 0.03 -11.56
N GLY A 685 -6.75 -0.11 -11.29
CA GLY A 685 -7.74 0.92 -11.60
C GLY A 685 -8.10 1.08 -13.08
N ALA A 686 -7.52 0.27 -13.97
CA ALA A 686 -7.86 0.23 -15.39
C ALA A 686 -9.27 -0.33 -15.60
N ASP A 687 -9.96 0.16 -16.63
CA ASP A 687 -11.29 -0.31 -17.00
C ASP A 687 -11.44 -0.33 -18.51
N GLU A 688 -12.18 -1.29 -19.05
CA GLU A 688 -12.48 -1.32 -20.48
C GLU A 688 -13.59 -0.32 -20.83
N PRO A 689 -13.62 0.21 -22.06
CA PRO A 689 -14.82 0.86 -22.58
C PRO A 689 -16.02 -0.07 -22.48
N GLU A 690 -17.18 0.51 -22.19
CA GLU A 690 -18.40 -0.26 -22.05
C GLU A 690 -18.71 -1.09 -23.30
N SER A 691 -18.89 -2.40 -23.08
CA SER A 691 -19.25 -3.32 -24.15
C SER A 691 -20.68 -3.05 -24.62
N PHE A 692 -20.95 -3.39 -25.88
CA PHE A 692 -22.30 -3.29 -26.44
C PHE A 692 -23.37 -4.02 -25.62
N ALA A 693 -23.08 -5.23 -25.15
CA ALA A 693 -24.04 -6.04 -24.40
C ALA A 693 -24.40 -5.35 -23.07
N ASN A 694 -23.42 -4.69 -22.44
CA ASN A 694 -23.64 -3.91 -21.24
C ASN A 694 -24.44 -2.64 -21.55
N ALA A 695 -24.10 -1.92 -22.63
CA ALA A 695 -24.83 -0.73 -23.04
C ALA A 695 -26.31 -1.00 -23.36
N GLN A 696 -26.61 -2.16 -23.96
CA GLN A 696 -27.98 -2.59 -24.24
C GLN A 696 -28.79 -2.79 -22.96
N GLN A 697 -28.15 -3.25 -21.88
CA GLN A 697 -28.79 -3.43 -20.58
C GLN A 697 -28.86 -2.13 -19.79
N ASN A 698 -27.83 -1.29 -19.86
CA ASN A 698 -27.67 -0.10 -19.04
C ASN A 698 -28.40 1.13 -19.60
N ALA A 699 -28.45 1.31 -20.93
CA ALA A 699 -29.03 2.52 -21.53
C ALA A 699 -30.50 2.77 -21.16
N PRO A 700 -31.41 1.78 -21.12
CA PRO A 700 -32.78 2.01 -20.67
C PRO A 700 -32.89 2.49 -19.22
N LEU A 701 -31.92 2.15 -18.37
CA LEU A 701 -31.97 2.40 -16.93
C LEU A 701 -31.82 3.90 -16.63
N THR A 702 -31.03 4.64 -17.41
CA THR A 702 -30.86 6.09 -17.19
C THR A 702 -32.17 6.87 -17.37
N VAL A 703 -33.03 6.44 -18.30
CA VAL A 703 -34.35 7.05 -18.52
C VAL A 703 -35.33 6.71 -17.41
N LEU A 704 -35.24 5.51 -16.83
CA LEU A 704 -36.08 5.11 -15.70
C LEU A 704 -35.76 5.92 -14.44
N THR A 705 -34.50 6.32 -14.28
CA THR A 705 -34.00 7.05 -13.10
C THR A 705 -34.04 8.58 -13.26
N LEU A 706 -34.12 9.12 -14.49
CA LEU A 706 -34.04 10.56 -14.80
C LEU A 706 -32.82 11.23 -14.14
N ASP A 707 -31.68 10.56 -14.19
CA ASP A 707 -30.41 10.97 -13.57
C ASP A 707 -30.50 11.16 -12.04
N ARG A 708 -31.46 10.49 -11.37
CA ARG A 708 -31.60 10.51 -9.92
C ARG A 708 -31.49 9.13 -9.30
N VAL A 709 -30.81 9.05 -8.16
CA VAL A 709 -30.65 7.80 -7.41
C VAL A 709 -31.68 7.74 -6.29
N VAL A 710 -32.71 6.90 -6.44
CA VAL A 710 -33.84 6.82 -5.47
C VAL A 710 -34.10 5.38 -5.01
N SER A 711 -34.35 4.47 -5.94
CA SER A 711 -34.62 3.05 -5.67
C SER A 711 -33.31 2.27 -5.48
N LEU A 712 -33.35 1.11 -4.81
CA LEU A 712 -32.16 0.25 -4.67
C LEU A 712 -31.55 -0.13 -6.03
N GLU A 713 -32.40 -0.41 -7.02
CA GLU A 713 -31.98 -0.68 -8.39
C GLU A 713 -31.29 0.53 -9.03
N ASP A 714 -31.70 1.76 -8.69
CA ASP A 714 -31.02 2.98 -9.15
C ASP A 714 -29.61 3.08 -8.56
N TYR A 715 -29.44 2.75 -7.27
CA TYR A 715 -28.12 2.71 -6.63
C TYR A 715 -27.20 1.70 -7.30
N GLU A 716 -27.71 0.51 -7.66
CA GLU A 716 -26.94 -0.50 -8.40
C GLU A 716 -26.53 -0.02 -9.78
N ASN A 717 -27.47 0.52 -10.54
CA ASN A 717 -27.24 0.94 -11.92
C ASN A 717 -26.31 2.15 -12.00
N PHE A 718 -26.51 3.13 -11.12
CA PHE A 718 -25.61 4.28 -11.01
C PHE A 718 -24.19 3.82 -10.65
N SER A 719 -24.06 2.96 -9.64
CA SER A 719 -22.75 2.42 -9.23
C SER A 719 -22.07 1.64 -10.34
N ARG A 720 -22.80 0.81 -11.11
CA ARG A 720 -22.27 0.06 -12.26
C ARG A 720 -21.80 0.98 -13.40
N SER A 721 -22.46 2.11 -13.58
CA SER A 721 -22.07 3.12 -14.58
C SER A 721 -20.86 3.95 -14.17
N TYR A 722 -20.47 3.92 -12.88
CA TYR A 722 -19.33 4.66 -12.37
C TYR A 722 -18.01 4.02 -12.82
N ALA A 723 -17.04 4.84 -13.23
CA ALA A 723 -15.78 4.33 -13.74
C ALA A 723 -14.97 3.60 -12.66
N GLY A 724 -14.40 2.44 -12.99
CA GLY A 724 -13.71 1.58 -12.01
C GLY A 724 -14.62 0.65 -11.21
N ILE A 725 -15.94 0.64 -11.46
CA ILE A 725 -16.87 -0.35 -10.94
C ILE A 725 -17.35 -1.24 -12.09
N ALA A 726 -17.28 -2.56 -11.89
CA ALA A 726 -17.71 -3.55 -12.86
C ALA A 726 -19.03 -4.24 -12.46
N LYS A 727 -19.24 -4.47 -11.16
CA LYS A 727 -20.48 -5.02 -10.61
C LYS A 727 -20.89 -4.24 -9.37
N ALA A 728 -22.19 -4.12 -9.16
CA ALA A 728 -22.77 -3.47 -7.98
C ALA A 728 -24.06 -4.20 -7.57
N LEU A 729 -24.29 -4.30 -6.26
CA LEU A 729 -25.53 -4.79 -5.63
C LEU A 729 -25.86 -3.87 -4.45
N ALA A 730 -27.09 -3.40 -4.34
CA ALA A 730 -27.55 -2.51 -3.28
C ALA A 730 -28.61 -3.21 -2.41
N THR A 731 -28.43 -3.11 -1.10
CA THR A 731 -29.43 -3.52 -0.10
C THR A 731 -29.75 -2.35 0.82
N TRP A 732 -30.85 -2.45 1.55
CA TRP A 732 -31.17 -1.48 2.59
C TRP A 732 -30.50 -1.85 3.92
N THR A 733 -30.19 -0.83 4.72
CA THR A 733 -29.66 -0.98 6.09
C THR A 733 -30.51 -0.21 7.10
N TRP A 734 -30.33 -0.53 8.37
CA TRP A 734 -31.00 0.12 9.48
C TRP A 734 -30.10 0.18 10.70
N ASP A 735 -29.72 1.38 11.12
CA ASP A 735 -28.82 1.63 12.26
C ASP A 735 -29.57 1.73 13.62
N GLY A 736 -30.86 1.39 13.65
CA GLY A 736 -31.73 1.57 14.81
C GLY A 736 -32.56 2.85 14.77
N ARG A 737 -32.19 3.84 13.95
CA ARG A 737 -32.82 5.17 13.88
C ARG A 737 -33.20 5.59 12.46
N THR A 738 -32.34 5.31 11.48
CA THR A 738 -32.52 5.71 10.08
C THR A 738 -32.30 4.53 9.14
N ARG A 739 -32.96 4.58 7.97
CA ARG A 739 -32.68 3.66 6.86
C ARG A 739 -31.48 4.19 6.08
N GLY A 740 -30.56 3.32 5.74
CA GLY A 740 -29.45 3.59 4.82
C GLY A 740 -29.45 2.63 3.64
N VAL A 741 -28.46 2.80 2.77
CA VAL A 741 -28.18 1.93 1.63
C VAL A 741 -26.77 1.37 1.78
N PHE A 742 -26.64 0.06 1.58
CA PHE A 742 -25.37 -0.64 1.55
C PHE A 742 -25.14 -1.21 0.16
N ILE A 743 -24.02 -0.85 -0.44
CA ILE A 743 -23.66 -1.23 -1.80
C ILE A 743 -22.43 -2.11 -1.74
N THR A 744 -22.57 -3.34 -2.23
CA THR A 744 -21.45 -4.21 -2.56
C THR A 744 -20.99 -3.91 -3.98
N VAL A 745 -19.71 -3.67 -4.17
CA VAL A 745 -19.13 -3.43 -5.51
C VAL A 745 -17.91 -4.29 -5.76
N ALA A 746 -17.62 -4.55 -7.03
CA ALA A 746 -16.36 -5.13 -7.49
C ALA A 746 -15.78 -4.28 -8.62
N GLY A 747 -14.47 -4.10 -8.61
CA GLY A 747 -13.74 -3.48 -9.71
C GLY A 747 -13.61 -4.40 -10.92
N PRO A 748 -13.04 -3.90 -12.03
CA PRO A 748 -12.77 -4.68 -13.22
C PRO A 748 -11.95 -5.95 -12.91
N LEU A 749 -12.29 -7.05 -13.59
CA LEU A 749 -11.72 -8.39 -13.37
C LEU A 749 -11.82 -8.91 -11.92
N GLY A 750 -12.71 -8.37 -11.09
CA GLY A 750 -12.85 -8.77 -9.69
C GLY A 750 -11.85 -8.12 -8.75
N ALA A 751 -11.19 -7.04 -9.17
CA ALA A 751 -10.32 -6.26 -8.30
C ALA A 751 -11.09 -5.65 -7.11
N ASP A 752 -10.44 -5.59 -5.96
CA ASP A 752 -10.96 -4.84 -4.82
C ASP A 752 -11.01 -3.34 -5.09
N ILE A 753 -11.95 -2.67 -4.43
CA ILE A 753 -12.08 -1.21 -4.53
C ILE A 753 -11.31 -0.50 -3.40
N SER A 754 -10.52 0.50 -3.76
CA SER A 754 -9.83 1.40 -2.83
C SER A 754 -10.82 2.24 -2.02
N ALA A 755 -10.46 2.64 -0.80
CA ALA A 755 -11.27 3.53 0.04
C ALA A 755 -11.57 4.89 -0.63
N THR A 756 -10.65 5.42 -1.43
CA THR A 756 -10.85 6.66 -2.20
C THR A 756 -11.96 6.49 -3.25
N LEU A 757 -11.88 5.46 -4.09
CA LEU A 757 -12.95 5.15 -5.05
C LEU A 757 -14.31 4.95 -4.39
N ALA A 758 -14.34 4.28 -3.23
CA ALA A 758 -15.57 4.09 -2.47
C ALA A 758 -16.18 5.43 -2.07
N GLN A 759 -15.34 6.37 -1.60
CA GLN A 759 -15.78 7.70 -1.21
C GLN A 759 -16.21 8.55 -2.41
N ASP A 760 -15.46 8.53 -3.51
CA ASP A 760 -15.80 9.25 -4.74
C ASP A 760 -17.17 8.80 -5.29
N LEU A 761 -17.45 7.49 -5.22
CA LEU A 761 -18.76 6.93 -5.58
C LEU A 761 -19.86 7.39 -4.62
N ILE A 762 -19.61 7.41 -3.31
CA ILE A 762 -20.58 7.90 -2.31
C ILE A 762 -20.93 9.37 -2.59
N ASP A 763 -19.92 10.21 -2.82
CA ASP A 763 -20.11 11.63 -3.09
C ASP A 763 -20.90 11.85 -4.39
N ALA A 764 -20.61 11.06 -5.44
CA ALA A 764 -21.37 11.08 -6.69
C ALA A 764 -22.83 10.64 -6.51
N ILE A 765 -23.08 9.60 -5.70
CA ILE A 765 -24.43 9.15 -5.35
C ILE A 765 -25.18 10.24 -4.57
N HIS A 766 -24.54 10.92 -3.61
CA HIS A 766 -25.17 12.01 -2.87
C HIS A 766 -25.47 13.23 -3.74
N ALA A 767 -24.65 13.51 -4.75
CA ALA A 767 -24.91 14.58 -5.72
C ALA A 767 -26.10 14.26 -6.64
N ALA A 768 -26.30 12.98 -6.98
CA ALA A 768 -27.40 12.52 -7.84
C ALA A 768 -28.67 12.10 -7.05
N GLY A 769 -28.58 11.92 -5.73
CA GLY A 769 -29.64 11.39 -4.88
C GLY A 769 -30.01 12.31 -3.71
N ASP A 770 -30.51 11.71 -2.63
CA ASP A 770 -30.74 12.42 -1.36
C ASP A 770 -29.44 12.41 -0.52
N PRO A 771 -28.82 13.57 -0.28
CA PRO A 771 -27.54 13.66 0.44
C PRO A 771 -27.66 13.27 1.93
N PHE A 772 -28.88 13.12 2.47
CA PHE A 772 -29.10 12.74 3.86
C PHE A 772 -29.29 11.23 4.04
N VAL A 773 -29.36 10.44 2.97
CA VAL A 773 -29.41 8.98 3.06
C VAL A 773 -27.99 8.46 3.39
N PRO A 774 -27.79 7.74 4.50
CA PRO A 774 -26.52 7.11 4.79
C PRO A 774 -26.21 6.05 3.72
N VAL A 775 -25.08 6.20 3.03
CA VAL A 775 -24.61 5.23 2.04
C VAL A 775 -23.30 4.62 2.54
N GLN A 776 -23.20 3.30 2.46
CA GLN A 776 -21.97 2.56 2.73
C GLN A 776 -21.62 1.71 1.52
N VAL A 777 -20.38 1.82 1.07
CA VAL A 777 -19.85 1.02 -0.05
C VAL A 777 -18.76 0.09 0.48
N LYS A 778 -18.80 -1.19 0.11
CA LYS A 778 -17.75 -2.17 0.42
C LYS A 778 -17.40 -3.00 -0.81
N SER A 779 -16.13 -3.43 -0.88
CA SER A 779 -15.73 -4.47 -1.83
C SER A 779 -16.46 -5.78 -1.54
N TYR A 780 -16.73 -6.54 -2.59
CA TYR A 780 -17.34 -7.87 -2.51
C TYR A 780 -16.48 -8.89 -1.77
N GLN A 781 -17.06 -10.04 -1.46
CA GLN A 781 -16.33 -11.18 -0.92
C GLN A 781 -16.12 -12.22 -2.03
N GLU A 782 -14.86 -12.52 -2.35
CA GLU A 782 -14.57 -13.61 -3.27
C GLU A 782 -14.89 -14.96 -2.62
N ALA A 783 -15.63 -15.80 -3.34
CA ALA A 783 -15.90 -17.17 -2.96
C ALA A 783 -15.54 -18.09 -4.13
N LEU A 784 -14.72 -19.10 -3.86
CA LEU A 784 -14.30 -20.07 -4.87
C LEU A 784 -14.96 -21.43 -4.65
N PHE A 785 -15.16 -22.18 -5.73
CA PHE A 785 -15.56 -23.58 -5.67
C PHE A 785 -14.73 -24.46 -6.60
N GLN A 786 -14.64 -25.74 -6.23
CA GLN A 786 -13.96 -26.78 -7.00
C GLN A 786 -14.92 -27.92 -7.31
N LEU A 787 -14.58 -28.67 -8.36
CA LEU A 787 -15.27 -29.88 -8.77
C LEU A 787 -14.26 -30.91 -9.30
N ALA A 788 -14.64 -32.18 -9.18
CA ALA A 788 -13.92 -33.30 -9.78
C ALA A 788 -14.93 -34.32 -10.33
N GLY A 789 -14.60 -35.00 -11.42
CA GLY A 789 -15.48 -35.99 -12.02
C GLY A 789 -14.95 -36.65 -13.29
N GLY A 790 -15.71 -37.60 -13.80
CA GLY A 790 -15.43 -38.35 -15.01
C GLY A 790 -16.35 -37.99 -16.18
N LEU A 791 -15.79 -37.86 -17.39
CA LEU A 791 -16.53 -37.70 -18.64
C LEU A 791 -16.46 -38.97 -19.49
N LYS A 792 -17.60 -39.46 -19.97
CA LYS A 792 -17.63 -40.44 -21.04
C LYS A 792 -17.59 -39.70 -22.37
N ILE A 793 -16.51 -39.90 -23.12
CA ILE A 793 -16.28 -39.22 -24.40
C ILE A 793 -16.58 -40.19 -25.55
N ASP A 794 -17.20 -39.67 -26.61
CA ASP A 794 -17.44 -40.42 -27.84
C ASP A 794 -16.08 -40.82 -28.47
N PRO A 795 -15.85 -42.10 -28.77
CA PRO A 795 -14.58 -42.57 -29.34
C PRO A 795 -14.15 -41.88 -30.65
N ASP A 796 -15.08 -41.25 -31.39
CA ASP A 796 -14.77 -40.53 -32.62
C ASP A 796 -14.11 -39.16 -32.36
N TYR A 797 -14.11 -38.67 -31.12
CA TYR A 797 -13.49 -37.41 -30.69
C TYR A 797 -12.15 -37.65 -29.98
N GLU A 798 -11.21 -36.71 -30.12
CA GLU A 798 -9.97 -36.72 -29.34
C GLU A 798 -10.26 -36.30 -27.89
N ALA A 799 -10.02 -37.21 -26.93
CA ALA A 799 -10.39 -37.01 -25.52
C ALA A 799 -9.79 -35.74 -24.88
N GLU A 800 -8.52 -35.44 -25.16
CA GLU A 800 -7.83 -34.26 -24.62
C GLU A 800 -8.52 -32.96 -25.06
N LYS A 801 -8.90 -32.84 -26.34
CA LYS A 801 -9.62 -31.68 -26.87
C LYS A 801 -11.02 -31.51 -26.26
N VAL A 802 -11.71 -32.61 -25.96
CA VAL A 802 -13.04 -32.56 -25.33
C VAL A 802 -12.93 -32.16 -23.86
N LEU A 803 -11.92 -32.66 -23.14
CA LEU A 803 -11.63 -32.23 -21.77
C LEU A 803 -11.26 -30.74 -21.71
N ASP A 804 -10.41 -30.27 -22.63
CA ASP A 804 -10.05 -28.86 -22.74
C ASP A 804 -11.29 -28.01 -23.04
N ALA A 805 -12.13 -28.41 -23.99
CA ALA A 805 -13.37 -27.69 -24.31
C ALA A 805 -14.36 -27.64 -23.13
N ALA A 806 -14.45 -28.71 -22.33
CA ALA A 806 -15.26 -28.73 -21.12
C ALA A 806 -14.70 -27.83 -20.03
N ASN A 807 -13.37 -27.85 -19.83
CA ASN A 807 -12.66 -26.96 -18.91
C ASN A 807 -12.86 -25.49 -19.31
N ASP A 808 -12.71 -25.15 -20.59
CA ASP A 808 -12.95 -23.81 -21.13
C ASP A 808 -14.39 -23.36 -20.94
N ALA A 809 -15.38 -24.22 -21.23
CA ALA A 809 -16.80 -23.91 -21.03
C ALA A 809 -17.13 -23.63 -19.55
N LEU A 810 -16.57 -24.44 -18.63
CA LEU A 810 -16.71 -24.24 -17.19
C LEU A 810 -16.06 -22.93 -16.74
N ARG A 811 -14.83 -22.66 -17.19
CA ARG A 811 -14.09 -21.44 -16.82
C ARG A 811 -14.75 -20.18 -17.37
N ASP A 812 -15.30 -20.22 -18.57
CA ASP A 812 -16.05 -19.11 -19.16
C ASP A 812 -17.36 -18.86 -18.39
N THR A 813 -18.19 -19.89 -18.20
CA THR A 813 -19.51 -19.74 -17.56
C THR A 813 -19.40 -19.32 -16.09
N PHE A 814 -18.45 -19.88 -15.35
CA PHE A 814 -18.23 -19.60 -13.93
C PHE A 814 -17.14 -18.54 -13.68
N SER A 815 -16.85 -17.70 -14.68
CA SER A 815 -15.95 -16.55 -14.59
C SER A 815 -16.57 -15.36 -13.85
N PHE A 816 -15.71 -14.42 -13.44
CA PHE A 816 -16.16 -13.11 -12.95
C PHE A 816 -17.12 -12.41 -13.93
N ALA A 817 -16.85 -12.46 -15.24
CA ALA A 817 -17.64 -11.76 -16.24
C ALA A 817 -19.10 -12.24 -16.24
N ASN A 818 -19.31 -13.56 -16.23
CA ASN A 818 -20.63 -14.18 -16.43
C ASN A 818 -21.42 -14.44 -15.14
N ARG A 819 -20.78 -14.34 -13.97
CA ARG A 819 -21.41 -14.57 -12.66
C ARG A 819 -21.95 -13.29 -12.02
N GLN A 820 -23.00 -13.38 -11.21
CA GLN A 820 -23.57 -12.23 -10.48
C GLN A 820 -23.45 -12.40 -8.97
N PHE A 821 -23.48 -11.30 -8.22
CA PHE A 821 -23.44 -11.33 -6.76
C PHE A 821 -24.60 -12.15 -6.18
N GLY A 822 -24.29 -12.99 -5.19
CA GLY A 822 -25.28 -13.88 -4.56
C GLY A 822 -25.83 -14.98 -5.48
N GLN A 823 -25.29 -15.15 -6.69
CA GLN A 823 -25.74 -16.21 -7.60
C GLN A 823 -25.28 -17.58 -7.08
N PRO A 824 -26.19 -18.54 -6.84
CA PRO A 824 -25.79 -19.89 -6.46
C PRO A 824 -25.18 -20.66 -7.63
N VAL A 825 -24.54 -21.81 -7.35
CA VAL A 825 -24.17 -22.80 -8.36
C VAL A 825 -24.88 -24.11 -8.06
N PRO A 826 -25.95 -24.46 -8.79
CA PRO A 826 -26.55 -25.78 -8.72
C PRO A 826 -25.73 -26.80 -9.53
N LEU A 827 -25.56 -28.01 -8.99
CA LEU A 827 -24.80 -29.08 -9.68
C LEU A 827 -25.40 -29.42 -11.06
N SER A 828 -26.72 -29.30 -11.22
CA SER A 828 -27.40 -29.55 -12.49
C SER A 828 -26.97 -28.58 -13.60
N GLU A 829 -26.60 -27.34 -13.27
CA GLU A 829 -26.09 -26.37 -14.24
C GLU A 829 -24.72 -26.78 -14.75
N VAL A 830 -23.83 -27.21 -13.83
CA VAL A 830 -22.51 -27.77 -14.17
C VAL A 830 -22.65 -28.97 -15.10
N ILE A 831 -23.51 -29.94 -14.75
CA ILE A 831 -23.74 -31.14 -15.55
C ILE A 831 -24.29 -30.77 -16.92
N ALA A 832 -25.31 -29.91 -16.99
CA ALA A 832 -25.91 -29.51 -18.26
C ALA A 832 -24.91 -28.80 -19.18
N LEU A 833 -24.06 -27.93 -18.62
CA LEU A 833 -23.01 -27.22 -19.35
C LEU A 833 -21.99 -28.18 -19.94
N VAL A 834 -21.45 -29.11 -19.13
CA VAL A 834 -20.46 -30.09 -19.60
C VAL A 834 -21.08 -31.07 -20.59
N GLN A 835 -22.32 -31.50 -20.36
CA GLN A 835 -23.05 -32.41 -21.25
C GLN A 835 -23.35 -31.78 -22.63
N ALA A 836 -23.41 -30.45 -22.73
CA ALA A 836 -23.62 -29.73 -23.98
C ALA A 836 -22.36 -29.65 -24.86
N VAL A 837 -21.19 -29.98 -24.32
CA VAL A 837 -19.92 -29.98 -25.08
C VAL A 837 -19.94 -31.12 -26.11
N ALA A 838 -19.62 -30.79 -27.36
CA ALA A 838 -19.59 -31.78 -28.44
C ALA A 838 -18.58 -32.90 -28.13
N GLY A 839 -19.03 -34.15 -28.25
CA GLY A 839 -18.25 -35.33 -27.91
C GLY A 839 -18.47 -35.88 -26.50
N VAL A 840 -19.18 -35.18 -25.61
CA VAL A 840 -19.55 -35.70 -24.28
C VAL A 840 -20.80 -36.57 -24.36
N VAL A 841 -20.67 -37.84 -24.03
CA VAL A 841 -21.76 -38.84 -23.98
C VAL A 841 -22.42 -38.86 -22.60
N ALA A 842 -21.63 -38.77 -21.53
CA ALA A 842 -22.13 -38.74 -20.15
C ALA A 842 -21.17 -38.00 -19.22
N VAL A 843 -21.70 -37.48 -18.12
CA VAL A 843 -20.97 -36.77 -17.05
C VAL A 843 -21.29 -37.41 -15.71
N ASP A 844 -20.27 -37.68 -14.89
CA ASP A 844 -20.42 -38.06 -13.48
C ASP A 844 -19.49 -37.20 -12.63
N ILE A 845 -20.05 -36.56 -11.60
CA ILE A 845 -19.32 -35.61 -10.76
C ILE A 845 -19.14 -36.23 -9.38
N ASP A 846 -17.89 -36.50 -9.02
CA ASP A 846 -17.49 -37.15 -7.77
C ASP A 846 -17.48 -36.15 -6.61
N SER A 847 -17.10 -34.89 -6.87
CA SER A 847 -17.03 -33.85 -5.85
C SER A 847 -17.44 -32.48 -6.38
N PHE A 848 -18.11 -31.70 -5.53
CA PHE A 848 -18.59 -30.36 -5.84
C PHE A 848 -18.74 -29.56 -4.53
N TYR A 849 -17.79 -28.66 -4.23
CA TYR A 849 -17.65 -28.02 -2.93
C TYR A 849 -16.97 -26.65 -3.01
N ARG A 850 -17.18 -25.81 -1.98
CA ARG A 850 -16.50 -24.51 -1.85
C ARG A 850 -15.05 -24.68 -1.39
N THR A 851 -14.12 -23.96 -2.00
CA THR A 851 -12.69 -23.96 -1.63
C THR A 851 -12.53 -23.55 -0.16
N GLY A 852 -11.62 -24.22 0.56
CA GLY A 852 -11.40 -23.99 1.99
C GLY A 852 -12.46 -24.61 2.92
N LYS A 853 -13.47 -25.30 2.39
CA LYS A 853 -14.41 -26.13 3.17
C LYS A 853 -14.08 -27.61 2.98
N THR A 854 -14.62 -28.46 3.86
CA THR A 854 -14.44 -29.91 3.74
C THR A 854 -15.03 -30.42 2.42
N VAL A 855 -14.25 -31.17 1.66
CA VAL A 855 -14.67 -31.86 0.43
C VAL A 855 -15.86 -32.76 0.72
N LYS A 856 -17.03 -32.40 0.22
CA LYS A 856 -18.28 -33.15 0.34
C LYS A 856 -19.11 -32.94 -0.91
N TRP A 857 -19.96 -33.91 -1.23
CA TRP A 857 -20.93 -33.77 -2.29
C TRP A 857 -22.01 -32.75 -1.87
N ASN A 858 -22.28 -31.76 -2.73
CA ASN A 858 -23.37 -30.81 -2.57
C ASN A 858 -24.26 -30.86 -3.82
N SER A 859 -25.56 -30.64 -3.67
CA SER A 859 -26.46 -30.46 -4.83
C SER A 859 -26.48 -29.01 -5.32
N ARG A 860 -26.09 -28.07 -4.45
CA ARG A 860 -26.07 -26.63 -4.70
C ARG A 860 -25.10 -25.96 -3.75
N LEU A 861 -24.32 -25.02 -4.27
CA LEU A 861 -23.46 -24.13 -3.51
C LEU A 861 -24.12 -22.75 -3.44
N GLU A 862 -24.35 -22.24 -2.23
CA GLU A 862 -24.90 -20.91 -2.04
C GLU A 862 -23.78 -19.86 -2.00
N ALA A 863 -24.09 -18.68 -2.54
CA ALA A 863 -23.32 -17.46 -2.39
C ALA A 863 -24.07 -16.53 -1.42
N GLU A 864 -23.38 -16.01 -0.41
CA GLU A 864 -24.00 -15.15 0.61
C GLU A 864 -24.40 -13.78 0.03
N LEU A 865 -25.54 -13.27 0.50
CA LEU A 865 -26.03 -11.92 0.20
C LEU A 865 -26.03 -11.08 1.48
N PRO A 866 -25.87 -9.74 1.37
CA PRO A 866 -25.99 -8.86 2.51
C PRO A 866 -27.42 -8.92 3.07
N ASN A 867 -27.57 -9.46 4.28
CA ASN A 867 -28.85 -9.49 4.97
C ASN A 867 -29.14 -8.11 5.55
N GLY A 868 -30.13 -7.40 4.99
CA GLY A 868 -30.50 -6.05 5.45
C GLY A 868 -30.65 -5.96 6.97
N GLY A 869 -30.11 -4.89 7.56
CA GLY A 869 -29.99 -4.79 9.02
C GLY A 869 -28.92 -3.79 9.46
N ASP A 870 -28.30 -4.05 10.62
CA ASP A 870 -27.30 -3.16 11.22
C ASP A 870 -26.04 -3.02 10.33
N PRO A 871 -25.72 -1.79 9.85
CA PRO A 871 -24.55 -1.51 9.01
C PRO A 871 -23.23 -2.04 9.58
N ALA A 872 -23.07 -2.08 10.90
CA ALA A 872 -21.84 -2.52 11.54
C ALA A 872 -21.56 -4.02 11.36
N SER A 873 -22.60 -4.82 11.14
CA SER A 873 -22.53 -6.29 11.07
C SER A 873 -22.69 -6.87 9.66
N LEU A 874 -22.99 -6.01 8.68
CA LEU A 874 -23.25 -6.41 7.29
C LEU A 874 -21.96 -6.83 6.57
N GLY A 875 -21.93 -8.11 6.19
CA GLY A 875 -21.00 -8.64 5.19
C GLY A 875 -21.38 -8.18 3.79
N ALA A 876 -20.38 -8.00 2.93
CA ALA A 876 -20.60 -7.73 1.52
C ALA A 876 -21.10 -8.99 0.80
N ALA A 877 -21.73 -8.81 -0.37
CA ALA A 877 -22.19 -9.94 -1.16
C ALA A 877 -21.02 -10.80 -1.62
N GLU A 878 -21.21 -12.11 -1.65
CA GLU A 878 -20.26 -13.03 -2.23
C GLU A 878 -20.44 -13.10 -3.76
N LEU A 879 -19.33 -13.23 -4.46
CA LEU A 879 -19.31 -13.67 -5.86
C LEU A 879 -18.69 -15.07 -5.90
N LEU A 880 -19.52 -16.07 -6.22
CA LEU A 880 -19.09 -17.46 -6.30
C LEU A 880 -18.61 -17.80 -7.71
N THR A 881 -17.30 -17.97 -7.88
CA THR A 881 -16.61 -18.29 -9.14
C THR A 881 -15.84 -19.61 -9.03
N LEU A 882 -15.48 -20.18 -10.19
CA LEU A 882 -14.68 -21.41 -10.23
C LEU A 882 -13.24 -21.12 -9.80
N ASP A 883 -12.68 -22.00 -8.99
CA ASP A 883 -11.29 -21.89 -8.51
C ASP A 883 -10.30 -21.89 -9.69
N PRO A 884 -9.31 -20.97 -9.70
CA PRO A 884 -8.29 -20.94 -10.76
C PRO A 884 -7.39 -22.18 -10.80
N ALA A 885 -7.35 -23.01 -9.74
CA ALA A 885 -6.64 -24.28 -9.73
C ALA A 885 -7.08 -25.23 -10.88
N PRO A 886 -6.24 -26.20 -11.28
CA PRO A 886 -6.63 -27.22 -12.26
C PRO A 886 -7.91 -27.95 -11.84
N ILE A 887 -8.82 -28.18 -12.80
CA ILE A 887 -10.04 -28.97 -12.58
C ILE A 887 -9.69 -30.44 -12.79
N ASP A 888 -10.09 -31.29 -11.87
CA ASP A 888 -9.84 -32.73 -11.94
C ASP A 888 -10.95 -33.43 -12.74
N LEU A 889 -10.89 -33.26 -14.07
CA LEU A 889 -11.77 -33.95 -15.03
C LEU A 889 -11.00 -35.05 -15.74
N GLU A 890 -11.46 -36.29 -15.63
CA GLU A 890 -10.83 -37.46 -16.24
C GLU A 890 -11.75 -38.18 -17.23
N VAL A 891 -11.18 -38.98 -18.12
CA VAL A 891 -11.97 -39.86 -18.99
C VAL A 891 -12.47 -41.05 -18.18
N MET A 892 -13.77 -41.31 -18.22
CA MET A 892 -14.36 -42.47 -17.57
C MET A 892 -13.74 -43.78 -18.11
N PRO A 893 -13.37 -44.72 -17.23
CA PRO A 893 -12.89 -46.02 -17.65
C PRO A 893 -14.00 -46.80 -18.39
N GLU A 894 -13.67 -47.44 -19.51
CA GLU A 894 -14.61 -48.31 -20.22
C GLU A 894 -15.09 -49.45 -19.32
N LEU A 895 -16.38 -49.46 -19.00
CA LEU A 895 -17.01 -50.61 -18.36
C LEU A 895 -16.96 -51.80 -19.32
N ARG A 896 -16.14 -52.81 -18.99
CA ARG A 896 -16.18 -54.11 -19.69
C ARG A 896 -17.59 -54.69 -19.56
N PRO A 897 -18.17 -55.27 -20.63
CA PRO A 897 -19.51 -55.86 -20.54
C PRO A 897 -19.54 -56.97 -19.47
N GLY A 898 -20.24 -56.74 -18.36
CA GLY A 898 -20.48 -57.73 -17.31
C GLY A 898 -20.07 -57.37 -15.87
N GLN A 899 -19.47 -56.21 -15.59
CA GLN A 899 -19.20 -55.78 -14.21
C GLN A 899 -20.34 -54.89 -13.68
N ALA A 900 -21.04 -55.36 -12.65
CA ALA A 900 -22.01 -54.56 -11.90
C ALA A 900 -21.28 -53.46 -11.10
N LEU A 901 -21.86 -52.26 -11.08
CA LEU A 901 -21.45 -51.14 -10.22
C LEU A 901 -21.41 -51.61 -8.75
N GLN A 902 -20.20 -51.71 -8.19
CA GLN A 902 -20.04 -51.85 -6.75
C GLN A 902 -20.32 -50.48 -6.10
N PRO A 903 -21.18 -50.39 -5.08
CA PRO A 903 -21.42 -49.12 -4.40
C PRO A 903 -20.14 -48.70 -3.64
N PRO A 904 -19.91 -47.39 -3.47
CA PRO A 904 -18.71 -46.88 -2.80
C PRO A 904 -18.64 -47.40 -1.37
N ALA A 905 -17.46 -47.86 -0.97
CA ALA A 905 -17.17 -48.27 0.38
C ALA A 905 -17.18 -47.05 1.30
N GLY A 906 -18.30 -46.86 2.03
CA GLY A 906 -18.40 -45.91 3.14
C GLY A 906 -19.41 -44.79 2.90
N GLY A 907 -20.68 -45.07 3.14
CA GLY A 907 -21.74 -44.04 3.18
C GLY A 907 -23.08 -44.68 3.50
N SER A 908 -23.57 -44.46 4.72
CA SER A 908 -24.83 -44.99 5.23
C SER A 908 -26.01 -44.72 4.28
N SER A 909 -26.79 -45.77 4.04
CA SER A 909 -28.00 -45.80 3.23
C SER A 909 -29.00 -44.71 3.60
N HIS A 910 -29.19 -43.70 2.75
CA HIS A 910 -30.45 -42.97 2.64
C HIS A 910 -30.92 -42.96 1.18
N SER A 911 -32.19 -43.32 1.01
CA SER A 911 -32.82 -43.73 -0.24
C SER A 911 -32.85 -42.61 -1.29
N ARG A 912 -32.41 -42.93 -2.51
CA ARG A 912 -32.66 -42.15 -3.72
C ARG A 912 -34.17 -42.17 -4.03
N ARG A 913 -34.75 -40.98 -4.18
CA ARG A 913 -35.97 -40.72 -4.95
C ARG A 913 -35.71 -39.55 -5.87
#